data_AF-A0A133SGR1-F1
#
_entry.id   AF-A0A133SGR1-F1
#
_cell.length_a   1.000
_cell.length_b   1.000
_cell.length_c   1.000
_cell.angle_alpha   90.00
_cell.angle_beta   90.00
_cell.angle_gamma   90.00
#
_symmetry.space_group_name_H-M   'P 1'
#
loop_
_entity.id
_entity.type
_entity.pdbx_description
1 polymer ?
#
loop_
_entity_poly.entity_id
_entity_poly.type
_entity_poly.pdbx_seq_one_letter_code
_entity_poly.pdbx_strand_id
1 'polypeptide(L)'
;TDAVNMEQFNEISTKVDKGWTLAVGRGPDASSSYLATAEGDPKKISSGDTVTLQAGRGVKLKQDGAGVQIGLKYIDMDSAGDTYYDATASAGGALAVGQNSVADGHQGTAIGYATHAGQYSFAGGTQAEADMSSVAIGDYAKANNSGSVAIGSGIRRVANDPASEYKKVDSEYGVAIGYETYVGENSKNSTALGTHAKLDSSRFAVAIGNNATVTGSDYATAIGHNTQVTNVTNGVALGSYSIVDRNAGVVGYDASGAAHSSDKTGTWKSVMGAVSIGQNGYTRQITNVAAGSADSDAVNVAQLKAAGTAGLNFKGDGDTVVHRDLADTLNITGGITDADSLTEDNIGVVADDAKGTLNVRLAKNLTMGDGSITFNKVILSSTGLDNGGNKITNVAKGVDSTDAVNMEQFNEVSNKLDKGWTLAVARGSGTTSDADVTVEGDSKKIASGDTVTLKAGRGIKLQQDGSNVQIGLKFIDVEPGGGNINAAQATGAASLAIGQNSKVMEQRGTAVGYNAVSGQHSVAIGADSEANMSSVAIGSYATAKLDGSIAIGSGRRVIENDPTGGYKKADSAFVTVVGDEAYVGENSKDASVFGARAEVNGSEHATAVGSFSNISNSLRATAIGNTATITDSERATALGNTATVTKSAYAMALGSFSKVENVAQGVALGAYSLANRNPGVLGYDPSTGKSFELTQAMKDASAAWQAAYNAYNADRNNEAKKQAFEEAGNNYRKLTGAWQSNTGAVSVGNSTTGLSRQITNVAAGSADSDAVNVAQLKAAKVEVVAGTNIKTVDTDSSAGYTKYTVNAIDTQVTDGAVKYGTDGTGTITLNTDANGTKGTVTVSGLTDKYVDAVTFENNTLTIKRNDDESFKVDNLATKADLTTEAGKVNLKFTGDDTSENGTITKINGAILNILGGASEFTAADNIGVVKENDALKVKLAKDISMGNGSVTFAGAKDDSGNTLVQGQDGKWYTDLTDAVYDADSQTYTKDGTTLTAVENPTVSEVKLSNTGLDNGGNKITN
;
A
#
# COMPACT_ATOMS: atom_id res chain seq x y z
N THR A 1 -78.41 -102.62 28.97
CA THR A 1 -78.97 -101.76 30.01
C THR A 1 -78.02 -100.57 30.15
N ASP A 2 -78.11 -99.58 29.28
CA ASP A 2 -79.25 -99.29 28.38
C ASP A 2 -78.88 -99.25 26.90
N ALA A 3 -79.90 -99.21 26.04
CA ALA A 3 -79.73 -99.18 24.60
C ALA A 3 -79.53 -97.73 24.13
N VAL A 4 -78.34 -97.41 23.64
CA VAL A 4 -78.10 -96.13 22.96
C VAL A 4 -78.92 -96.10 21.68
N ASN A 5 -79.76 -95.08 21.53
CA ASN A 5 -80.60 -94.90 20.35
C ASN A 5 -79.71 -94.77 19.09
N MET A 6 -80.05 -95.50 18.02
CA MET A 6 -79.29 -95.48 16.76
C MET A 6 -79.29 -94.09 16.09
N GLU A 7 -80.26 -93.22 16.41
CA GLU A 7 -80.22 -91.80 16.04
C GLU A 7 -79.03 -91.06 16.65
N GLN A 8 -78.66 -91.33 17.91
CA GLN A 8 -77.53 -90.68 18.57
C GLN A 8 -76.18 -91.15 18.02
N PHE A 9 -76.06 -92.42 17.62
CA PHE A 9 -74.86 -92.90 16.93
C PHE A 9 -74.71 -92.25 15.54
N ASN A 10 -75.82 -92.12 14.80
CA ASN A 10 -75.83 -91.42 13.52
C ASN A 10 -75.54 -89.92 13.66
N GLU A 11 -76.03 -89.25 14.71
CA GLU A 11 -75.68 -87.85 15.02
C GLU A 11 -74.19 -87.64 15.32
N ILE A 12 -73.50 -88.65 15.88
CA ILE A 12 -72.06 -88.57 16.19
C ILE A 12 -71.23 -88.91 14.95
N SER A 13 -71.53 -90.00 14.24
CA SER A 13 -70.88 -90.35 12.96
C SER A 13 -70.95 -89.19 11.95
N THR A 14 -72.14 -88.61 11.74
CA THR A 14 -72.33 -87.45 10.85
C THR A 14 -71.77 -86.13 11.38
N LYS A 15 -71.14 -86.11 12.57
CA LYS A 15 -70.33 -84.98 13.07
C LYS A 15 -68.82 -85.24 12.95
N VAL A 16 -68.38 -86.50 13.02
CA VAL A 16 -66.96 -86.88 12.84
C VAL A 16 -66.55 -86.88 11.35
N ASP A 17 -67.40 -87.39 10.46
CA ASP A 17 -67.09 -87.48 9.00
C ASP A 17 -67.20 -86.14 8.24
N LYS A 18 -67.39 -85.01 8.94
CA LYS A 18 -67.60 -83.72 8.28
C LYS A 18 -66.36 -83.11 7.63
N GLY A 19 -65.16 -83.62 7.93
CA GLY A 19 -63.91 -83.15 7.34
C GLY A 19 -63.52 -81.73 7.77
N TRP A 20 -62.36 -81.26 7.32
CA TRP A 20 -61.86 -79.91 7.59
C TRP A 20 -61.68 -79.19 6.26
N THR A 21 -62.13 -77.93 6.14
CA THR A 21 -61.94 -77.15 4.92
C THR A 21 -60.59 -76.44 4.96
N LEU A 22 -59.68 -76.81 4.07
CA LEU A 22 -58.43 -76.08 3.89
C LEU A 22 -58.69 -74.89 2.98
N ALA A 23 -58.60 -73.68 3.54
CA ALA A 23 -58.73 -72.42 2.83
C ALA A 23 -57.42 -71.63 2.93
N VAL A 24 -56.96 -71.06 1.82
CA VAL A 24 -55.83 -70.12 1.80
C VAL A 24 -56.40 -68.72 1.92
N GLY A 25 -55.98 -67.96 2.94
CA GLY A 25 -56.57 -66.66 3.27
C GLY A 25 -55.53 -65.63 3.70
N ARG A 26 -55.86 -64.34 3.53
CA ARG A 26 -55.08 -63.23 4.08
C ARG A 26 -55.22 -63.19 5.61
N GLY A 27 -54.12 -62.89 6.30
CA GLY A 27 -54.14 -62.58 7.73
C GLY A 27 -54.91 -61.27 8.03
N PRO A 28 -55.42 -61.08 9.26
CA PRO A 28 -56.29 -59.94 9.60
C PRO A 28 -55.61 -58.57 9.44
N ASP A 29 -54.28 -58.52 9.54
CA ASP A 29 -53.48 -57.29 9.45
C ASP A 29 -53.16 -56.86 8.00
N ALA A 30 -53.53 -57.68 6.99
CA ALA A 30 -53.23 -57.44 5.58
C ALA A 30 -54.21 -56.42 4.95
N SER A 31 -53.95 -55.14 5.18
CA SER A 31 -54.85 -54.01 4.89
C SER A 31 -55.13 -53.71 3.40
N SER A 32 -54.46 -54.35 2.45
CA SER A 32 -54.71 -54.16 1.02
C SER A 32 -54.35 -55.37 0.17
N SER A 33 -54.82 -55.38 -1.09
CA SER A 33 -54.53 -56.44 -2.06
C SER A 33 -53.05 -56.52 -2.49
N TYR A 34 -52.26 -55.48 -2.23
CA TYR A 34 -50.86 -55.36 -2.65
C TYR A 34 -49.85 -55.99 -1.66
N LEU A 35 -50.28 -56.31 -0.44
CA LEU A 35 -49.39 -56.81 0.63
C LEU A 35 -49.31 -58.34 0.71
N ALA A 36 -50.27 -59.05 0.14
CA ALA A 36 -50.26 -60.50 -0.05
C ALA A 36 -51.33 -60.90 -1.07
N THR A 37 -51.10 -61.93 -1.87
CA THR A 37 -52.13 -62.62 -2.66
C THR A 37 -52.45 -63.99 -2.05
N ALA A 38 -53.72 -64.39 -2.16
CA ALA A 38 -54.20 -65.70 -1.76
C ALA A 38 -55.24 -66.12 -2.80
N GLU A 39 -54.98 -67.23 -3.50
CA GLU A 39 -55.82 -67.76 -4.57
C GLU A 39 -56.05 -69.26 -4.36
N GLY A 40 -57.19 -69.76 -4.83
CA GLY A 40 -57.64 -71.14 -4.67
C GLY A 40 -58.89 -71.26 -3.81
N ASP A 41 -59.93 -71.89 -4.36
CA ASP A 41 -61.19 -72.10 -3.65
C ASP A 41 -61.03 -73.01 -2.41
N PRO A 42 -61.72 -72.72 -1.29
CA PRO A 42 -61.68 -73.54 -0.08
C PRO A 42 -62.01 -75.01 -0.34
N LYS A 43 -61.03 -75.90 -0.18
CA LYS A 43 -61.17 -77.32 -0.53
C LYS A 43 -61.45 -78.16 0.71
N LYS A 44 -62.51 -78.96 0.65
CA LYS A 44 -62.90 -79.86 1.74
C LYS A 44 -61.97 -81.09 1.76
N ILE A 45 -61.31 -81.33 2.89
CA ILE A 45 -60.42 -82.46 3.14
C ILE A 45 -61.14 -83.47 4.04
N SER A 46 -61.07 -84.75 3.70
CA SER A 46 -61.77 -85.86 4.35
C SER A 46 -60.92 -86.51 5.45
N SER A 47 -61.56 -87.29 6.33
CA SER A 47 -60.85 -88.04 7.36
C SER A 47 -59.96 -89.12 6.73
N GLY A 48 -58.64 -89.00 6.89
CA GLY A 48 -57.64 -89.90 6.30
C GLY A 48 -56.89 -89.35 5.07
N ASP A 49 -57.31 -88.22 4.51
CA ASP A 49 -56.61 -87.59 3.37
C ASP A 49 -55.23 -87.03 3.78
N THR A 50 -54.20 -87.26 2.96
CA THR A 50 -52.84 -86.73 3.20
C THR A 50 -52.63 -85.38 2.50
N VAL A 51 -52.62 -84.29 3.28
CA VAL A 51 -52.32 -82.95 2.77
C VAL A 51 -50.80 -82.77 2.62
N THR A 52 -50.32 -82.67 1.38
CA THR A 52 -48.91 -82.39 1.07
C THR A 52 -48.71 -80.90 0.81
N LEU A 53 -48.02 -80.20 1.72
CA LEU A 53 -47.57 -78.82 1.49
C LEU A 53 -46.26 -78.85 0.70
N GLN A 54 -46.29 -78.39 -0.55
CA GLN A 54 -45.10 -78.25 -1.39
C GLN A 54 -44.53 -76.83 -1.27
N ALA A 55 -43.21 -76.72 -1.17
CA ALA A 55 -42.52 -75.43 -1.17
C ALA A 55 -42.20 -75.01 -2.62
N GLY A 56 -42.54 -73.77 -2.99
CA GLY A 56 -42.03 -73.15 -4.21
C GLY A 56 -40.54 -72.80 -4.11
N ARG A 57 -39.93 -72.34 -5.22
CA ARG A 57 -38.58 -71.73 -5.19
C ARG A 57 -38.59 -70.60 -4.16
N GLY A 58 -37.46 -70.43 -3.46
CA GLY A 58 -37.33 -69.46 -2.37
C GLY A 58 -37.99 -69.83 -1.03
N VAL A 59 -38.89 -70.82 -0.96
CA VAL A 59 -39.57 -71.22 0.29
C VAL A 59 -38.91 -72.44 0.92
N LYS A 60 -38.81 -72.47 2.26
CA LYS A 60 -38.43 -73.64 3.06
C LYS A 60 -39.54 -73.98 4.05
N LEU A 61 -40.10 -75.16 3.91
CA LEU A 61 -41.01 -75.75 4.89
C LEU A 61 -40.21 -76.63 5.88
N LYS A 62 -40.46 -76.49 7.18
CA LYS A 62 -40.01 -77.43 8.21
C LYS A 62 -41.22 -77.87 9.03
N GLN A 63 -41.48 -79.17 9.08
CA GLN A 63 -42.44 -79.74 10.03
C GLN A 63 -41.72 -80.10 11.34
N ASP A 64 -42.33 -79.79 12.47
CA ASP A 64 -41.85 -80.13 13.81
C ASP A 64 -43.06 -80.51 14.68
N GLY A 65 -43.26 -81.82 14.88
CA GLY A 65 -44.50 -82.37 15.42
C GLY A 65 -45.73 -81.95 14.60
N ALA A 66 -46.69 -81.30 15.26
CA ALA A 66 -47.90 -80.75 14.64
C ALA A 66 -47.72 -79.33 14.06
N GLY A 67 -46.56 -78.69 14.26
CA GLY A 67 -46.26 -77.36 13.73
C GLY A 67 -45.63 -77.43 12.35
N VAL A 68 -46.09 -76.59 11.42
CA VAL A 68 -45.41 -76.32 10.14
C VAL A 68 -44.86 -74.90 10.19
N GLN A 69 -43.55 -74.76 10.16
CA GLN A 69 -42.87 -73.47 10.00
C GLN A 69 -42.61 -73.21 8.52
N ILE A 70 -43.07 -72.05 8.03
CA ILE A 70 -42.82 -71.54 6.69
C ILE A 70 -41.75 -70.45 6.81
N GLY A 71 -40.56 -70.70 6.25
CA GLY A 71 -39.48 -69.72 6.18
C GLY A 71 -39.17 -69.33 4.74
N LEU A 72 -38.98 -68.04 4.48
CA LEU A 72 -38.42 -67.57 3.22
C LEU A 72 -36.89 -67.74 3.26
N LYS A 73 -36.32 -68.31 2.21
CA LYS A 73 -34.87 -68.57 2.04
C LYS A 73 -34.23 -67.61 1.03
N TYR A 74 -34.96 -67.24 -0.03
CA TYR A 74 -34.59 -66.19 -0.98
C TYR A 74 -35.85 -65.66 -1.69
N ILE A 75 -35.73 -64.50 -2.33
CA ILE A 75 -36.77 -63.95 -3.22
C ILE A 75 -36.35 -64.31 -4.65
N ASP A 76 -37.27 -64.95 -5.40
CA ASP A 76 -37.10 -65.20 -6.82
C ASP A 76 -37.46 -63.91 -7.59
N MET A 77 -36.58 -63.47 -8.50
CA MET A 77 -36.77 -62.26 -9.31
C MET A 77 -36.87 -62.66 -10.78
N ASP A 78 -38.07 -63.09 -11.16
CA ASP A 78 -38.36 -63.64 -12.49
C ASP A 78 -38.10 -62.62 -13.61
N SER A 79 -37.48 -63.09 -14.69
CA SER A 79 -37.27 -62.32 -15.91
C SER A 79 -37.33 -63.24 -17.13
N ALA A 80 -38.07 -62.83 -18.15
CA ALA A 80 -38.48 -63.75 -19.21
C ALA A 80 -37.40 -63.93 -20.30
N GLY A 81 -36.91 -65.17 -20.47
CA GLY A 81 -36.44 -65.65 -21.78
C GLY A 81 -35.24 -66.60 -21.78
N ASP A 82 -34.15 -66.24 -21.08
CA ASP A 82 -32.83 -66.85 -21.32
C ASP A 82 -32.34 -67.78 -20.21
N THR A 83 -31.44 -68.70 -20.58
CA THR A 83 -30.76 -69.62 -19.66
C THR A 83 -29.67 -68.91 -18.84
N TYR A 84 -30.06 -68.35 -17.69
CA TYR A 84 -29.18 -67.69 -16.73
C TYR A 84 -29.02 -68.50 -15.43
N TYR A 85 -27.99 -68.20 -14.65
CA TYR A 85 -27.69 -68.87 -13.38
C TYR A 85 -28.33 -68.15 -12.19
N ASP A 86 -28.79 -68.95 -11.22
CA ASP A 86 -29.32 -68.46 -9.93
C ASP A 86 -28.23 -67.68 -9.15
N ALA A 87 -28.66 -66.69 -8.34
CA ALA A 87 -27.79 -65.90 -7.47
C ALA A 87 -26.97 -66.81 -6.52
N THR A 88 -25.64 -66.66 -6.53
CA THR A 88 -24.71 -67.58 -5.87
C THR A 88 -23.97 -66.91 -4.72
N ALA A 89 -24.40 -67.17 -3.48
CA ALA A 89 -23.66 -66.83 -2.27
C ALA A 89 -23.01 -68.09 -1.70
N SER A 90 -21.68 -68.19 -1.71
CA SER A 90 -20.95 -69.44 -1.40
C SER A 90 -20.05 -69.36 -0.15
N ALA A 91 -19.77 -68.14 0.36
CA ALA A 91 -18.86 -67.93 1.49
C ALA A 91 -19.57 -67.49 2.80
N GLY A 92 -18.81 -67.54 3.90
CA GLY A 92 -19.29 -67.18 5.23
C GLY A 92 -19.78 -65.73 5.29
N GLY A 93 -21.05 -65.54 5.65
CA GLY A 93 -21.68 -64.23 5.75
C GLY A 93 -21.91 -63.50 4.42
N ALA A 94 -21.75 -64.18 3.27
CA ALA A 94 -21.94 -63.58 1.95
C ALA A 94 -23.43 -63.39 1.60
N LEU A 95 -23.73 -62.42 0.73
CA LEU A 95 -25.06 -62.09 0.24
C LEU A 95 -25.04 -61.86 -1.27
N ALA A 96 -25.83 -62.64 -2.03
CA ALA A 96 -26.02 -62.47 -3.47
C ALA A 96 -27.51 -62.26 -3.78
N VAL A 97 -27.86 -61.19 -4.50
CA VAL A 97 -29.25 -60.82 -4.84
C VAL A 97 -29.34 -60.35 -6.29
N GLY A 98 -29.83 -61.21 -7.18
CA GLY A 98 -30.08 -60.90 -8.59
C GLY A 98 -29.45 -61.90 -9.57
N GLN A 99 -29.94 -61.88 -10.80
CA GLN A 99 -29.56 -62.81 -11.88
C GLN A 99 -28.05 -62.78 -12.15
N ASN A 100 -27.40 -63.96 -12.20
CA ASN A 100 -25.93 -64.10 -12.28
C ASN A 100 -25.11 -63.38 -11.19
N SER A 101 -25.70 -62.86 -10.09
CA SER A 101 -24.90 -62.26 -9.01
C SER A 101 -24.12 -63.33 -8.23
N VAL A 102 -22.85 -63.03 -7.89
CA VAL A 102 -21.92 -63.94 -7.22
C VAL A 102 -21.30 -63.25 -6.01
N ALA A 103 -21.42 -63.86 -4.83
CA ALA A 103 -20.74 -63.44 -3.61
C ALA A 103 -20.01 -64.65 -2.99
N ASP A 104 -18.75 -64.82 -3.36
CA ASP A 104 -17.88 -65.94 -2.99
C ASP A 104 -16.73 -65.54 -2.05
N GLY A 105 -16.63 -64.26 -1.69
CA GLY A 105 -15.79 -63.78 -0.60
C GLY A 105 -16.50 -63.75 0.76
N HIS A 106 -15.74 -63.97 1.84
CA HIS A 106 -16.27 -63.85 3.21
C HIS A 106 -16.82 -62.44 3.45
N GLN A 107 -18.09 -62.34 3.87
CA GLN A 107 -18.87 -61.10 4.00
C GLN A 107 -18.97 -60.24 2.71
N GLY A 108 -18.74 -60.83 1.53
CA GLY A 108 -19.00 -60.17 0.24
C GLY A 108 -20.49 -59.97 -0.01
N THR A 109 -20.87 -58.83 -0.60
CA THR A 109 -22.26 -58.48 -0.91
C THR A 109 -22.43 -58.08 -2.37
N ALA A 110 -23.07 -58.92 -3.18
CA ALA A 110 -23.38 -58.69 -4.60
C ALA A 110 -24.89 -58.45 -4.79
N ILE A 111 -25.27 -57.30 -5.35
CA ILE A 111 -26.68 -56.91 -5.55
C ILE A 111 -26.88 -56.35 -6.96
N GLY A 112 -27.68 -57.03 -7.78
CA GLY A 112 -28.04 -56.61 -9.14
C GLY A 112 -27.77 -57.68 -10.20
N TYR A 113 -27.56 -57.26 -11.44
CA TYR A 113 -27.36 -58.16 -12.58
C TYR A 113 -25.87 -58.44 -12.81
N ALA A 114 -25.50 -59.72 -12.81
CA ALA A 114 -24.14 -60.19 -13.08
C ALA A 114 -23.04 -59.50 -12.25
N THR A 115 -23.36 -59.12 -11.00
CA THR A 115 -22.41 -58.49 -10.07
C THR A 115 -21.54 -59.54 -9.36
N HIS A 116 -20.30 -59.20 -9.03
CA HIS A 116 -19.35 -60.08 -8.35
C HIS A 116 -18.73 -59.41 -7.12
N ALA A 117 -18.82 -60.05 -5.95
CA ALA A 117 -18.32 -59.55 -4.68
C ALA A 117 -17.43 -60.58 -3.95
N GLY A 118 -16.12 -60.38 -4.07
CA GLY A 118 -15.08 -61.08 -3.32
C GLY A 118 -14.95 -60.59 -1.87
N GLN A 119 -13.79 -60.81 -1.23
CA GLN A 119 -13.68 -60.78 0.24
C GLN A 119 -13.94 -59.39 0.84
N TYR A 120 -14.80 -59.30 1.86
CA TYR A 120 -15.21 -58.06 2.55
C TYR A 120 -15.73 -56.94 1.62
N SER A 121 -16.16 -57.27 0.40
CA SER A 121 -16.47 -56.29 -0.64
C SER A 121 -17.97 -56.04 -0.83
N PHE A 122 -18.31 -54.95 -1.53
CA PHE A 122 -19.68 -54.64 -1.96
C PHE A 122 -19.71 -54.36 -3.47
N ALA A 123 -20.57 -55.05 -4.22
CA ALA A 123 -20.77 -54.88 -5.65
C ALA A 123 -22.26 -54.66 -5.98
N GLY A 124 -22.64 -53.45 -6.40
CA GLY A 124 -24.02 -53.05 -6.66
C GLY A 124 -24.25 -52.53 -8.08
N GLY A 125 -25.23 -53.06 -8.80
CA GLY A 125 -25.67 -52.54 -10.11
C GLY A 125 -25.68 -53.57 -11.24
N THR A 126 -24.96 -53.29 -12.32
CA THR A 126 -24.93 -54.10 -13.55
C THR A 126 -23.48 -54.38 -13.91
N GLN A 127 -23.06 -55.65 -13.92
CA GLN A 127 -21.65 -56.05 -14.13
C GLN A 127 -20.65 -55.26 -13.25
N ALA A 128 -21.07 -54.93 -12.03
CA ALA A 128 -20.18 -54.35 -11.02
C ALA A 128 -19.35 -55.47 -10.37
N GLU A 129 -18.05 -55.27 -10.27
CA GLU A 129 -17.09 -56.24 -9.72
C GLU A 129 -16.28 -55.59 -8.60
N ALA A 130 -16.17 -56.25 -7.45
CA ALA A 130 -15.40 -55.80 -6.29
C ALA A 130 -14.71 -56.99 -5.61
N ASP A 131 -13.45 -56.84 -5.21
CA ASP A 131 -12.72 -57.83 -4.39
C ASP A 131 -11.71 -57.15 -3.43
N MET A 132 -11.34 -57.86 -2.36
CA MET A 132 -10.35 -57.46 -1.36
C MET A 132 -10.67 -56.14 -0.63
N SER A 133 -11.80 -56.11 0.09
CA SER A 133 -12.26 -54.98 0.91
C SER A 133 -12.58 -53.71 0.11
N SER A 134 -13.07 -53.88 -1.12
CA SER A 134 -13.41 -52.79 -2.05
C SER A 134 -14.91 -52.56 -2.21
N VAL A 135 -15.28 -51.46 -2.87
CA VAL A 135 -16.68 -51.09 -3.13
C VAL A 135 -16.86 -50.71 -4.61
N ALA A 136 -17.71 -51.44 -5.33
CA ALA A 136 -18.15 -51.13 -6.68
C ALA A 136 -19.66 -50.83 -6.72
N ILE A 137 -20.07 -49.68 -7.27
CA ILE A 137 -21.49 -49.30 -7.38
C ILE A 137 -21.74 -48.61 -8.72
N GLY A 138 -22.34 -49.32 -9.69
CA GLY A 138 -22.69 -48.75 -10.99
C GLY A 138 -22.85 -49.78 -12.11
N ASP A 139 -22.78 -49.27 -13.34
CA ASP A 139 -22.80 -50.05 -14.58
C ASP A 139 -21.36 -50.26 -15.07
N TYR A 140 -20.87 -51.50 -15.09
CA TYR A 140 -19.47 -51.87 -15.31
C TYR A 140 -18.47 -51.22 -14.32
N ALA A 141 -18.90 -50.96 -13.09
CA ALA A 141 -18.02 -50.47 -12.04
C ALA A 141 -17.08 -51.59 -11.57
N LYS A 142 -15.78 -51.53 -11.91
CA LYS A 142 -14.77 -52.50 -11.46
C LYS A 142 -13.84 -51.94 -10.38
N ALA A 143 -13.70 -52.68 -9.29
CA ALA A 143 -12.91 -52.38 -8.09
C ALA A 143 -12.14 -53.63 -7.62
N ASN A 144 -11.46 -54.31 -8.56
CA ASN A 144 -10.87 -55.64 -8.36
C ASN A 144 -9.48 -55.58 -7.69
N ASN A 145 -9.23 -54.54 -6.89
CA ASN A 145 -7.95 -54.23 -6.26
C ASN A 145 -8.18 -53.85 -4.78
N SER A 146 -7.21 -54.20 -3.91
CA SER A 146 -7.40 -54.07 -2.47
C SER A 146 -7.74 -52.63 -2.03
N GLY A 147 -8.81 -52.50 -1.24
CA GLY A 147 -9.27 -51.23 -0.67
C GLY A 147 -9.70 -50.17 -1.69
N SER A 148 -10.01 -50.55 -2.93
CA SER A 148 -10.45 -49.61 -3.97
C SER A 148 -11.93 -49.23 -3.88
N VAL A 149 -12.32 -48.10 -4.46
CA VAL A 149 -13.72 -47.62 -4.49
C VAL A 149 -14.07 -47.13 -5.90
N ALA A 150 -15.07 -47.72 -6.54
CA ALA A 150 -15.47 -47.46 -7.91
C ALA A 150 -16.99 -47.18 -7.99
N ILE A 151 -17.39 -45.91 -8.10
CA ILE A 151 -18.82 -45.51 -8.08
C ILE A 151 -19.20 -44.74 -9.35
N GLY A 152 -20.32 -45.09 -9.97
CA GLY A 152 -20.70 -44.67 -11.32
C GLY A 152 -20.16 -45.61 -12.40
N SER A 153 -20.45 -45.32 -13.68
CA SER A 153 -20.12 -46.24 -14.77
C SER A 153 -18.61 -46.32 -15.08
N GLY A 154 -18.12 -47.51 -15.44
CA GLY A 154 -16.73 -47.76 -15.84
C GLY A 154 -16.43 -47.40 -17.31
N ILE A 155 -15.16 -47.24 -17.66
CA ILE A 155 -14.72 -46.97 -19.05
C ILE A 155 -14.31 -48.27 -19.74
N ARG A 156 -14.41 -48.34 -21.07
CA ARG A 156 -13.67 -49.36 -21.84
C ARG A 156 -12.20 -48.96 -21.94
N ARG A 157 -11.29 -49.90 -21.64
CA ARG A 157 -9.83 -49.70 -21.70
C ARG A 157 -9.34 -49.24 -23.09
N VAL A 158 -10.03 -49.63 -24.16
CA VAL A 158 -9.84 -49.12 -25.53
C VAL A 158 -11.17 -48.56 -26.03
N ALA A 159 -11.19 -47.28 -26.39
CA ALA A 159 -12.38 -46.63 -26.92
C ALA A 159 -12.83 -47.26 -28.25
N ASN A 160 -14.14 -47.50 -28.39
CA ASN A 160 -14.79 -48.14 -29.54
C ASN A 160 -14.42 -49.62 -29.82
N ASP A 161 -13.61 -50.26 -28.99
CA ASP A 161 -13.40 -51.71 -29.05
C ASP A 161 -14.52 -52.42 -28.24
N PRO A 162 -15.31 -53.32 -28.84
CA PRO A 162 -16.30 -54.13 -28.13
C PRO A 162 -15.71 -55.36 -27.42
N ALA A 163 -14.48 -55.76 -27.71
CA ALA A 163 -13.75 -56.81 -27.00
C ALA A 163 -12.89 -56.28 -25.84
N SER A 164 -12.71 -54.96 -25.74
CA SER A 164 -12.02 -54.32 -24.63
C SER A 164 -12.78 -54.50 -23.32
N GLU A 165 -12.08 -54.96 -22.30
CA GLU A 165 -12.57 -54.97 -20.92
C GLU A 165 -12.99 -53.55 -20.47
N TYR A 166 -14.03 -53.49 -19.64
CA TYR A 166 -14.37 -52.31 -18.86
C TYR A 166 -13.54 -52.27 -17.57
N LYS A 167 -13.02 -51.10 -17.20
CA LYS A 167 -12.32 -50.85 -15.94
C LYS A 167 -12.68 -49.50 -15.34
N LYS A 168 -12.50 -49.35 -14.03
CA LYS A 168 -12.81 -48.12 -13.29
C LYS A 168 -11.74 -47.77 -12.25
N VAL A 169 -11.38 -48.72 -11.39
CA VAL A 169 -10.13 -48.70 -10.62
C VAL A 169 -9.31 -49.95 -10.93
N ASP A 170 -8.05 -49.74 -11.31
CA ASP A 170 -7.09 -50.80 -11.66
C ASP A 170 -5.90 -50.86 -10.67
N SER A 171 -5.97 -50.12 -9.55
CA SER A 171 -4.89 -50.00 -8.56
C SER A 171 -5.37 -50.10 -7.11
N GLU A 172 -4.53 -50.66 -6.23
CA GLU A 172 -4.71 -50.64 -4.76
C GLU A 172 -5.01 -49.22 -4.22
N TYR A 173 -6.00 -49.14 -3.33
CA TYR A 173 -6.46 -47.91 -2.67
C TYR A 173 -6.83 -46.76 -3.64
N GLY A 174 -7.15 -47.09 -4.90
CA GLY A 174 -7.66 -46.11 -5.87
C GLY A 174 -9.15 -45.81 -5.66
N VAL A 175 -9.53 -44.55 -5.82
CA VAL A 175 -10.92 -44.08 -5.69
C VAL A 175 -11.36 -43.42 -6.99
N ALA A 176 -12.41 -43.94 -7.64
CA ALA A 176 -12.96 -43.42 -8.89
C ALA A 176 -14.48 -43.21 -8.77
N ILE A 177 -14.93 -41.95 -8.69
CA ILE A 177 -16.35 -41.61 -8.44
C ILE A 177 -16.87 -40.68 -9.52
N GLY A 178 -17.85 -41.13 -10.31
CA GLY A 178 -18.48 -40.37 -11.40
C GLY A 178 -18.73 -41.23 -12.65
N TYR A 179 -19.35 -40.63 -13.66
CA TYR A 179 -19.49 -41.26 -14.98
C TYR A 179 -18.11 -41.31 -15.68
N GLU A 180 -17.72 -42.47 -16.18
CA GLU A 180 -16.48 -42.68 -16.95
C GLU A 180 -15.18 -42.17 -16.26
N THR A 181 -15.12 -42.19 -14.92
CA THR A 181 -13.85 -41.96 -14.19
C THR A 181 -12.93 -43.17 -14.28
N TYR A 182 -11.61 -42.92 -14.27
CA TYR A 182 -10.58 -43.96 -14.33
C TYR A 182 -9.39 -43.67 -13.41
N VAL A 183 -9.00 -44.67 -12.62
CA VAL A 183 -7.73 -44.72 -11.89
C VAL A 183 -6.96 -45.96 -12.36
N GLY A 184 -5.87 -45.76 -13.11
CA GLY A 184 -5.11 -46.82 -13.77
C GLY A 184 -4.10 -47.55 -12.87
N GLU A 185 -3.58 -48.66 -13.39
CA GLU A 185 -2.75 -49.67 -12.71
C GLU A 185 -1.62 -49.08 -11.83
N ASN A 186 -0.89 -48.12 -12.38
CA ASN A 186 0.25 -47.47 -11.72
C ASN A 186 -0.13 -46.24 -10.87
N SER A 187 -1.41 -46.05 -10.54
CA SER A 187 -1.96 -44.89 -9.81
C SER A 187 -2.40 -45.21 -8.37
N LYS A 188 -1.67 -46.05 -7.64
CA LYS A 188 -2.00 -46.46 -6.24
C LYS A 188 -2.21 -45.26 -5.30
N ASN A 189 -3.14 -45.40 -4.35
CA ASN A 189 -3.52 -44.37 -3.35
C ASN A 189 -4.02 -43.05 -3.95
N SER A 190 -4.75 -43.08 -5.08
CA SER A 190 -5.09 -41.87 -5.84
C SER A 190 -6.59 -41.72 -6.13
N THR A 191 -7.09 -40.49 -6.20
CA THR A 191 -8.53 -40.15 -6.19
C THR A 191 -8.99 -39.38 -7.42
N ALA A 192 -9.83 -39.98 -8.26
CA ALA A 192 -10.54 -39.38 -9.39
C ALA A 192 -12.03 -39.15 -9.04
N LEU A 193 -12.51 -37.91 -9.15
CA LEU A 193 -13.89 -37.51 -8.81
C LEU A 193 -14.47 -36.56 -9.88
N GLY A 194 -15.63 -36.91 -10.43
CA GLY A 194 -16.35 -36.13 -11.45
C GLY A 194 -16.19 -36.70 -12.87
N THR A 195 -17.15 -36.39 -13.74
CA THR A 195 -17.32 -37.06 -15.04
C THR A 195 -16.08 -36.98 -15.95
N HIS A 196 -15.58 -38.13 -16.42
CA HIS A 196 -14.32 -38.28 -17.16
C HIS A 196 -13.03 -37.84 -16.41
N ALA A 197 -13.03 -37.77 -15.07
CA ALA A 197 -11.78 -37.55 -14.34
C ALA A 197 -10.84 -38.77 -14.47
N LYS A 198 -9.59 -38.51 -14.86
CA LYS A 198 -8.59 -39.53 -15.23
C LYS A 198 -7.30 -39.40 -14.40
N LEU A 199 -6.86 -40.51 -13.82
CA LEU A 199 -5.56 -40.66 -13.14
C LEU A 199 -4.76 -41.83 -13.73
N ASP A 200 -3.69 -41.54 -14.45
CA ASP A 200 -2.91 -42.54 -15.19
C ASP A 200 -1.43 -42.48 -14.83
N SER A 201 -0.90 -43.62 -14.38
CA SER A 201 0.52 -43.76 -14.02
C SER A 201 1.01 -42.65 -13.08
N SER A 202 0.20 -42.34 -12.07
CA SER A 202 0.37 -41.19 -11.17
C SER A 202 -0.07 -41.58 -9.75
N ARG A 203 0.89 -41.85 -8.86
CA ARG A 203 0.66 -42.33 -7.48
C ARG A 203 0.41 -41.16 -6.53
N PHE A 204 -0.41 -41.38 -5.50
CA PHE A 204 -0.84 -40.35 -4.55
C PHE A 204 -1.43 -39.09 -5.23
N ALA A 205 -2.06 -39.28 -6.39
CA ALA A 205 -2.54 -38.19 -7.24
C ALA A 205 -4.03 -37.88 -7.00
N VAL A 206 -4.46 -36.68 -7.38
CA VAL A 206 -5.84 -36.21 -7.21
C VAL A 206 -6.34 -35.57 -8.51
N ALA A 207 -7.49 -36.00 -9.01
CA ALA A 207 -8.20 -35.38 -10.14
C ALA A 207 -9.67 -35.14 -9.76
N ILE A 208 -10.07 -33.88 -9.59
CA ILE A 208 -11.41 -33.49 -9.16
C ILE A 208 -12.00 -32.49 -10.16
N GLY A 209 -13.04 -32.92 -10.87
CA GLY A 209 -13.76 -32.10 -11.85
C GLY A 209 -14.01 -32.84 -13.16
N ASN A 210 -14.91 -32.29 -13.98
CA ASN A 210 -15.20 -32.86 -15.29
C ASN A 210 -13.95 -32.79 -16.19
N ASN A 211 -13.52 -33.91 -16.78
CA ASN A 211 -12.28 -34.03 -17.57
C ASN A 211 -10.99 -33.59 -16.82
N ALA A 212 -10.97 -33.61 -15.48
CA ALA A 212 -9.74 -33.36 -14.72
C ALA A 212 -8.76 -34.53 -14.93
N THR A 213 -7.53 -34.25 -15.36
CA THR A 213 -6.56 -35.26 -15.80
C THR A 213 -5.20 -35.09 -15.13
N VAL A 214 -4.68 -36.17 -14.55
CA VAL A 214 -3.27 -36.30 -14.17
C VAL A 214 -2.65 -37.50 -14.90
N THR A 215 -1.46 -37.33 -15.46
CA THR A 215 -0.75 -38.40 -16.19
C THR A 215 0.76 -38.33 -15.96
N GLY A 216 1.39 -39.47 -15.67
CA GLY A 216 2.84 -39.56 -15.43
C GLY A 216 3.38 -38.68 -14.29
N SER A 217 2.54 -38.34 -13.31
CA SER A 217 2.81 -37.28 -12.33
C SER A 217 2.46 -37.70 -10.91
N ASP A 218 3.40 -38.36 -10.22
CA ASP A 218 3.24 -38.68 -8.80
C ASP A 218 3.03 -37.39 -7.95
N TYR A 219 2.23 -37.50 -6.89
CA TYR A 219 1.88 -36.42 -5.95
C TYR A 219 1.20 -35.19 -6.58
N ALA A 220 0.77 -35.27 -7.84
CA ALA A 220 0.14 -34.16 -8.54
C ALA A 220 -1.37 -34.06 -8.26
N THR A 221 -1.90 -32.84 -8.37
CA THR A 221 -3.29 -32.49 -8.06
C THR A 221 -3.90 -31.64 -9.18
N ALA A 222 -5.06 -32.04 -9.69
CA ALA A 222 -5.82 -31.33 -10.72
C ALA A 222 -7.25 -31.10 -10.22
N ILE A 223 -7.65 -29.84 -9.97
CA ILE A 223 -8.96 -29.48 -9.40
C ILE A 223 -9.63 -28.42 -10.29
N GLY A 224 -10.55 -28.85 -11.14
CA GLY A 224 -11.33 -27.99 -12.04
C GLY A 224 -11.64 -28.66 -13.39
N HIS A 225 -12.60 -28.10 -14.13
CA HIS A 225 -13.01 -28.61 -15.44
C HIS A 225 -11.87 -28.49 -16.47
N ASN A 226 -11.50 -29.58 -17.16
CA ASN A 226 -10.34 -29.64 -18.07
C ASN A 226 -9.01 -29.19 -17.43
N THR A 227 -8.80 -29.48 -16.14
CA THR A 227 -7.47 -29.31 -15.51
C THR A 227 -6.51 -30.41 -15.94
N GLN A 228 -5.24 -30.07 -16.17
CA GLN A 228 -4.23 -31.03 -16.67
C GLN A 228 -2.89 -30.88 -15.95
N VAL A 229 -2.36 -32.01 -15.45
CA VAL A 229 -0.97 -32.13 -15.00
C VAL A 229 -0.34 -33.35 -15.67
N THR A 230 0.66 -33.12 -16.53
CA THR A 230 1.28 -34.18 -17.34
C THR A 230 2.80 -34.14 -17.21
N ASN A 231 3.40 -35.26 -16.79
CA ASN A 231 4.84 -35.41 -16.54
C ASN A 231 5.46 -34.36 -15.58
N VAL A 232 4.71 -33.88 -14.58
CA VAL A 232 5.17 -32.92 -13.57
C VAL A 232 4.83 -33.40 -12.16
N THR A 233 5.81 -34.04 -11.52
CA THR A 233 5.73 -34.50 -10.13
C THR A 233 5.49 -33.34 -9.16
N ASN A 234 4.54 -33.51 -8.22
CA ASN A 234 4.04 -32.46 -7.32
C ASN A 234 3.36 -31.25 -8.02
N GLY A 235 3.04 -31.33 -9.32
CA GLY A 235 2.34 -30.25 -10.03
C GLY A 235 0.90 -30.06 -9.56
N VAL A 236 0.43 -28.82 -9.43
CA VAL A 236 -0.92 -28.51 -8.93
C VAL A 236 -1.68 -27.60 -9.90
N ALA A 237 -2.69 -28.12 -10.60
CA ALA A 237 -3.60 -27.35 -11.47
C ALA A 237 -4.89 -26.97 -10.72
N LEU A 238 -5.18 -25.69 -10.56
CA LEU A 238 -6.35 -25.18 -9.82
C LEU A 238 -7.25 -24.29 -10.69
N GLY A 239 -8.54 -24.59 -10.72
CA GLY A 239 -9.55 -23.90 -11.52
C GLY A 239 -9.62 -24.40 -12.97
N SER A 240 -10.77 -24.20 -13.63
CA SER A 240 -11.02 -24.76 -14.97
C SER A 240 -10.00 -24.31 -16.02
N TYR A 241 -9.62 -25.23 -16.92
CA TYR A 241 -8.60 -25.05 -17.97
C TYR A 241 -7.18 -24.72 -17.46
N SER A 242 -6.88 -24.92 -16.16
CA SER A 242 -5.52 -24.74 -15.67
C SER A 242 -4.62 -25.91 -16.06
N ILE A 243 -3.44 -25.59 -16.59
CA ILE A 243 -2.42 -26.57 -17.01
C ILE A 243 -1.11 -26.27 -16.30
N VAL A 244 -0.46 -27.28 -15.73
CA VAL A 244 0.90 -27.16 -15.18
C VAL A 244 1.91 -27.41 -16.28
N ASP A 245 2.62 -26.36 -16.70
CA ASP A 245 3.64 -26.39 -17.76
C ASP A 245 5.09 -26.32 -17.24
N ARG A 246 5.27 -26.19 -15.92
CA ARG A 246 6.58 -25.99 -15.27
C ARG A 246 6.86 -27.06 -14.22
N ASN A 247 7.96 -27.78 -14.44
CA ASN A 247 8.49 -28.78 -13.53
C ASN A 247 9.36 -28.14 -12.42
N ALA A 248 9.86 -28.97 -11.49
CA ALA A 248 10.90 -28.58 -10.56
C ALA A 248 12.20 -28.18 -11.28
N GLY A 249 13.00 -27.33 -10.65
CA GLY A 249 14.30 -26.87 -11.13
C GLY A 249 14.26 -25.67 -12.07
N VAL A 250 13.10 -25.05 -12.30
CA VAL A 250 12.94 -23.84 -13.13
C VAL A 250 13.44 -22.62 -12.34
N VAL A 251 14.27 -21.80 -12.97
CA VAL A 251 14.81 -20.56 -12.39
C VAL A 251 13.87 -19.39 -12.72
N GLY A 252 13.60 -18.54 -11.74
CA GLY A 252 12.82 -17.30 -11.86
C GLY A 252 13.58 -16.20 -12.60
N TYR A 253 12.87 -15.13 -12.95
CA TYR A 253 13.45 -13.97 -13.63
C TYR A 253 14.08 -13.00 -12.62
N ASP A 254 15.38 -12.76 -12.73
CA ASP A 254 16.10 -11.71 -11.99
C ASP A 254 16.47 -10.57 -12.94
N ALA A 255 15.99 -9.35 -12.63
CA ALA A 255 16.25 -8.16 -13.42
C ALA A 255 17.71 -7.66 -13.38
N SER A 256 18.51 -8.12 -12.41
CA SER A 256 19.96 -7.86 -12.34
C SER A 256 20.78 -8.73 -13.30
N GLY A 257 20.18 -9.80 -13.85
CA GLY A 257 20.87 -10.80 -14.66
C GLY A 257 21.68 -11.83 -13.88
N ALA A 258 21.58 -11.88 -12.54
CA ALA A 258 22.26 -12.89 -11.73
C ALA A 258 21.76 -14.32 -12.01
N ALA A 259 22.69 -15.28 -12.07
CA ALA A 259 22.43 -16.63 -12.57
C ALA A 259 22.13 -17.64 -11.44
N HIS A 260 20.89 -17.65 -10.93
CA HIS A 260 20.43 -18.54 -9.84
C HIS A 260 20.29 -20.03 -10.20
N SER A 261 21.01 -20.52 -11.22
CA SER A 261 20.97 -21.90 -11.68
C SER A 261 21.44 -22.93 -10.63
N SER A 262 22.24 -22.50 -9.66
CA SER A 262 22.76 -23.30 -8.55
C SER A 262 21.97 -23.13 -7.23
N ASP A 263 20.90 -22.33 -7.22
CA ASP A 263 20.08 -22.11 -6.02
C ASP A 263 19.47 -23.43 -5.50
N LYS A 264 19.33 -23.50 -4.17
CA LYS A 264 18.78 -24.61 -3.38
C LYS A 264 17.88 -24.13 -2.23
N THR A 265 17.71 -22.82 -2.00
CA THR A 265 16.81 -22.33 -0.93
C THR A 265 15.34 -22.46 -1.35
N GLY A 266 15.07 -22.44 -2.66
CA GLY A 266 13.72 -22.35 -3.21
C GLY A 266 13.28 -20.92 -3.53
N THR A 267 14.11 -19.91 -3.24
CA THR A 267 13.80 -18.49 -3.47
C THR A 267 13.77 -18.16 -4.96
N TRP A 268 14.81 -18.56 -5.70
CA TRP A 268 14.97 -18.23 -7.12
C TRP A 268 14.82 -19.44 -8.04
N LYS A 269 14.94 -20.67 -7.52
CA LYS A 269 14.80 -21.89 -8.30
C LYS A 269 13.79 -22.85 -7.67
N SER A 270 12.78 -23.26 -8.44
CA SER A 270 11.72 -24.14 -7.93
C SER A 270 12.27 -25.49 -7.47
N VAL A 271 11.79 -25.97 -6.31
CA VAL A 271 12.15 -27.29 -5.77
C VAL A 271 11.08 -28.37 -6.03
N MET A 272 9.90 -27.97 -6.50
CA MET A 272 8.75 -28.81 -6.83
C MET A 272 8.09 -28.33 -8.13
N GLY A 273 7.16 -29.13 -8.69
CA GLY A 273 6.31 -28.71 -9.80
C GLY A 273 5.46 -27.48 -9.46
N ALA A 274 5.09 -26.70 -10.48
CA ALA A 274 4.41 -25.43 -10.26
C ALA A 274 2.94 -25.60 -9.82
N VAL A 275 2.47 -24.63 -9.02
CA VAL A 275 1.03 -24.39 -8.81
C VAL A 275 0.54 -23.49 -9.95
N SER A 276 -0.26 -24.04 -10.86
CA SER A 276 -0.86 -23.32 -11.98
C SER A 276 -2.33 -23.01 -11.73
N ILE A 277 -2.67 -21.72 -11.84
CA ILE A 277 -4.04 -21.21 -11.74
C ILE A 277 -4.65 -20.88 -13.11
N GLY A 278 -4.02 -21.30 -14.22
CA GLY A 278 -4.50 -21.02 -15.56
C GLY A 278 -3.66 -21.66 -16.66
N GLN A 279 -3.69 -21.05 -17.85
CA GLN A 279 -2.82 -21.37 -18.99
C GLN A 279 -2.66 -20.12 -19.87
N ASN A 280 -1.90 -20.21 -20.97
CA ASN A 280 -1.83 -19.13 -21.95
C ASN A 280 -3.24 -18.77 -22.47
N GLY A 281 -3.57 -17.48 -22.51
CA GLY A 281 -4.91 -16.97 -22.84
C GLY A 281 -5.98 -17.12 -21.75
N TYR A 282 -5.73 -17.88 -20.66
CA TYR A 282 -6.68 -18.13 -19.58
C TYR A 282 -6.01 -17.94 -18.21
N THR A 283 -5.66 -16.70 -17.89
CA THR A 283 -5.06 -16.32 -16.60
C THR A 283 -6.10 -16.02 -15.52
N ARG A 284 -5.69 -16.06 -14.24
CA ARG A 284 -6.51 -15.65 -13.09
C ARG A 284 -5.77 -14.67 -12.21
N GLN A 285 -6.51 -13.76 -11.57
CA GLN A 285 -6.00 -12.95 -10.48
C GLN A 285 -6.01 -13.77 -9.18
N ILE A 286 -4.96 -13.65 -8.36
CA ILE A 286 -4.98 -14.08 -6.97
C ILE A 286 -5.39 -12.84 -6.15
N THR A 287 -6.58 -12.87 -5.55
CA THR A 287 -7.12 -11.79 -4.72
C THR A 287 -6.84 -12.06 -3.24
N ASN A 288 -6.97 -11.02 -2.40
CA ASN A 288 -6.75 -11.09 -0.95
C ASN A 288 -5.34 -11.55 -0.52
N VAL A 289 -4.34 -11.40 -1.40
CA VAL A 289 -2.92 -11.64 -1.08
C VAL A 289 -2.44 -10.56 -0.11
N ALA A 290 -2.06 -10.96 1.11
CA ALA A 290 -1.41 -10.09 2.09
C ALA A 290 -0.05 -9.58 1.59
N ALA A 291 0.57 -8.63 2.28
CA ALA A 291 1.92 -8.21 1.92
C ALA A 291 2.91 -9.33 2.30
N GLY A 292 3.71 -9.79 1.32
CA GLY A 292 4.77 -10.78 1.54
C GLY A 292 5.86 -10.25 2.48
N SER A 293 6.47 -11.15 3.25
CA SER A 293 7.35 -10.85 4.38
C SER A 293 8.75 -11.48 4.25
N ALA A 294 8.87 -12.63 3.60
CA ALA A 294 10.10 -13.30 3.23
C ALA A 294 10.28 -13.35 1.71
N ASP A 295 11.50 -13.60 1.23
CA ASP A 295 11.85 -13.56 -0.20
C ASP A 295 11.05 -14.53 -1.09
N SER A 296 10.44 -15.57 -0.50
CA SER A 296 9.59 -16.56 -1.17
C SER A 296 8.08 -16.23 -1.14
N ASP A 297 7.68 -15.15 -0.47
CA ASP A 297 6.27 -14.78 -0.34
C ASP A 297 5.74 -14.07 -1.60
N ALA A 298 4.46 -14.26 -1.91
CA ALA A 298 3.83 -13.60 -3.04
C ALA A 298 3.69 -12.07 -2.82
N VAL A 299 4.36 -11.28 -3.65
CA VAL A 299 4.28 -9.82 -3.64
C VAL A 299 2.90 -9.36 -4.12
N ASN A 300 2.22 -8.53 -3.33
CA ASN A 300 0.91 -7.98 -3.72
C ASN A 300 1.01 -6.62 -4.44
N VAL A 301 -0.09 -6.18 -5.05
CA VAL A 301 -0.13 -4.92 -5.83
C VAL A 301 0.16 -3.68 -4.97
N ALA A 302 -0.10 -3.72 -3.66
CA ALA A 302 0.23 -2.61 -2.76
C ALA A 302 1.75 -2.51 -2.53
N GLN A 303 2.45 -3.63 -2.35
CA GLN A 303 3.92 -3.66 -2.26
C GLN A 303 4.58 -3.21 -3.56
N LEU A 304 4.09 -3.70 -4.71
CA LEU A 304 4.63 -3.29 -6.01
C LEU A 304 4.46 -1.78 -6.26
N LYS A 305 3.31 -1.22 -5.89
CA LYS A 305 3.09 0.23 -5.92
C LYS A 305 4.02 0.97 -4.96
N ALA A 306 4.13 0.50 -3.71
CA ALA A 306 4.99 1.11 -2.70
C ALA A 306 6.48 1.10 -3.12
N ALA A 307 6.93 0.07 -3.84
CA ALA A 307 8.27 0.03 -4.43
C ALA A 307 8.44 1.05 -5.57
N GLY A 308 7.42 1.22 -6.43
CA GLY A 308 7.43 2.27 -7.47
C GLY A 308 7.53 3.69 -6.88
N THR A 309 6.73 3.95 -5.83
CA THR A 309 6.72 5.22 -5.07
C THR A 309 7.83 5.29 -4.00
N ALA A 310 8.75 4.32 -3.92
CA ALA A 310 9.95 4.42 -3.09
C ALA A 310 11.06 5.19 -3.82
N GLY A 311 10.98 5.23 -5.15
CA GLY A 311 11.66 6.21 -5.99
C GLY A 311 13.19 6.25 -5.86
N LEU A 312 13.74 7.42 -6.17
CA LEU A 312 15.11 7.83 -5.90
C LEU A 312 15.10 9.23 -5.28
N ASN A 313 15.93 9.41 -4.26
CA ASN A 313 16.15 10.69 -3.59
C ASN A 313 17.42 11.33 -4.14
N PHE A 314 17.28 12.49 -4.78
CA PHE A 314 18.40 13.27 -5.31
C PHE A 314 18.66 14.49 -4.44
N LYS A 315 19.92 14.74 -4.11
CA LYS A 315 20.35 15.87 -3.29
C LYS A 315 21.27 16.78 -4.11
N GLY A 316 21.17 18.09 -3.92
CA GLY A 316 22.22 19.03 -4.31
C GLY A 316 23.25 19.19 -3.19
N ASP A 317 24.00 20.29 -3.22
CA ASP A 317 25.02 20.59 -2.20
C ASP A 317 24.43 21.16 -0.91
N GLY A 318 23.14 21.52 -0.93
CA GLY A 318 22.35 21.92 0.24
C GLY A 318 21.40 20.81 0.70
N ASP A 319 20.90 20.91 1.94
CA ASP A 319 20.16 19.81 2.59
C ASP A 319 18.77 19.46 2.04
N THR A 320 18.27 20.20 1.05
CA THR A 320 17.02 19.88 0.35
C THR A 320 17.17 18.66 -0.56
N VAL A 321 16.26 17.69 -0.41
CA VAL A 321 16.14 16.49 -1.24
C VAL A 321 14.99 16.66 -2.23
N VAL A 322 15.19 16.25 -3.48
CA VAL A 322 14.14 16.10 -4.50
C VAL A 322 13.86 14.62 -4.70
N HIS A 323 12.60 14.21 -4.53
CA HIS A 323 12.15 12.84 -4.76
C HIS A 323 11.63 12.64 -6.19
N ARG A 324 11.89 11.48 -6.80
CA ARG A 324 11.22 11.01 -8.02
C ARG A 324 10.84 9.53 -7.93
N ASP A 325 9.62 9.17 -8.29
CA ASP A 325 9.17 7.78 -8.46
C ASP A 325 9.94 7.10 -9.62
N LEU A 326 9.98 5.77 -9.64
CA LEU A 326 10.80 4.96 -10.57
C LEU A 326 10.38 4.99 -12.07
N ALA A 327 9.59 5.99 -12.48
CA ALA A 327 9.25 6.26 -13.88
C ALA A 327 9.35 7.76 -14.27
N ASP A 328 9.67 8.65 -13.33
CA ASP A 328 9.67 10.09 -13.57
C ASP A 328 11.02 10.63 -14.06
N THR A 329 10.97 11.69 -14.87
CA THR A 329 12.17 12.38 -15.36
C THR A 329 12.60 13.47 -14.40
N LEU A 330 13.82 13.37 -13.84
CA LEU A 330 14.48 14.49 -13.15
C LEU A 330 15.08 15.45 -14.18
N ASN A 331 14.64 16.71 -14.17
CA ASN A 331 15.26 17.77 -14.96
C ASN A 331 16.44 18.39 -14.20
N ILE A 332 17.64 18.27 -14.78
CA ILE A 332 18.88 18.92 -14.32
C ILE A 332 19.27 19.94 -15.39
N THR A 333 19.33 21.23 -15.03
CA THR A 333 19.57 22.30 -16.00
C THR A 333 20.60 23.32 -15.50
N GLY A 334 21.57 23.63 -16.36
CA GLY A 334 22.68 24.57 -16.09
C GLY A 334 22.84 25.71 -17.11
N GLY A 335 21.93 25.82 -18.09
CA GLY A 335 21.88 26.95 -19.03
C GLY A 335 22.92 26.98 -20.16
N ILE A 336 24.05 26.28 -20.00
CA ILE A 336 25.09 26.09 -21.05
C ILE A 336 25.17 24.60 -21.40
N THR A 337 25.31 24.29 -22.68
CA THR A 337 25.29 22.91 -23.24
C THR A 337 26.59 22.48 -23.90
N ASP A 338 27.62 23.33 -23.86
CA ASP A 338 28.96 23.04 -24.38
C ASP A 338 29.85 22.51 -23.25
N ALA A 339 30.39 21.31 -23.42
CA ALA A 339 31.13 20.60 -22.38
C ALA A 339 32.53 21.19 -22.14
N ASP A 340 33.18 21.70 -23.21
CA ASP A 340 34.54 22.26 -23.15
C ASP A 340 34.56 23.66 -22.48
N SER A 341 33.38 24.21 -22.17
CA SER A 341 33.17 25.52 -21.53
C SER A 341 32.97 25.45 -20.00
N LEU A 342 33.23 24.30 -19.36
CA LEU A 342 32.97 24.06 -17.93
C LEU A 342 34.27 23.71 -17.14
N THR A 343 34.25 23.91 -15.83
CA THR A 343 35.37 23.57 -14.92
C THR A 343 34.89 22.80 -13.69
N GLU A 344 35.65 21.80 -13.27
CA GLU A 344 35.48 21.08 -11.99
C GLU A 344 35.43 22.03 -10.77
N ASP A 345 34.81 21.57 -9.67
CA ASP A 345 34.66 22.20 -8.33
C ASP A 345 34.03 23.62 -8.24
N ASN A 346 33.92 24.37 -9.33
CA ASN A 346 33.36 25.73 -9.34
C ASN A 346 31.82 25.79 -9.47
N ILE A 347 31.18 24.64 -9.66
CA ILE A 347 29.77 24.49 -10.01
C ILE A 347 29.00 23.90 -8.82
N GLY A 348 27.99 24.61 -8.33
CA GLY A 348 27.11 24.18 -7.24
C GLY A 348 25.70 23.82 -7.71
N VAL A 349 25.16 22.72 -7.22
CA VAL A 349 23.85 22.16 -7.56
C VAL A 349 22.83 22.48 -6.45
N VAL A 350 21.79 23.24 -6.79
CA VAL A 350 20.76 23.69 -5.84
C VAL A 350 19.40 23.04 -6.14
N ALA A 351 18.94 22.21 -5.22
CA ALA A 351 17.62 21.59 -5.27
C ALA A 351 16.48 22.63 -5.10
N ASP A 352 15.47 22.51 -5.95
CA ASP A 352 14.20 23.27 -5.89
C ASP A 352 13.05 22.26 -5.91
N ASP A 353 12.69 21.79 -4.71
CA ASP A 353 11.66 20.78 -4.46
C ASP A 353 10.28 21.21 -5.00
N ALA A 354 9.93 22.49 -4.85
CA ALA A 354 8.69 23.07 -5.36
C ALA A 354 8.55 23.03 -6.90
N LYS A 355 9.64 22.74 -7.63
CA LYS A 355 9.63 22.46 -9.08
C LYS A 355 10.10 21.05 -9.45
N GLY A 356 10.60 20.26 -8.48
CA GLY A 356 11.23 18.97 -8.73
C GLY A 356 12.50 19.05 -9.60
N THR A 357 13.34 20.08 -9.42
CA THR A 357 14.53 20.32 -10.27
C THR A 357 15.83 20.44 -9.47
N LEU A 358 16.94 20.07 -10.11
CA LEU A 358 18.29 20.43 -9.66
C LEU A 358 18.84 21.57 -10.54
N ASN A 359 19.00 22.75 -9.94
CA ASN A 359 19.40 23.97 -10.64
C ASN A 359 20.91 24.17 -10.48
N VAL A 360 21.65 24.08 -11.58
CA VAL A 360 23.11 24.17 -11.59
C VAL A 360 23.53 25.64 -11.66
N ARG A 361 24.48 26.05 -10.81
CA ARG A 361 24.91 27.46 -10.61
C ARG A 361 26.44 27.54 -10.46
N LEU A 362 27.02 28.72 -10.67
CA LEU A 362 28.42 28.99 -10.35
C LEU A 362 28.60 29.51 -8.91
N ALA A 363 29.72 29.16 -8.28
CA ALA A 363 30.14 29.74 -7.01
C ALA A 363 30.45 31.24 -7.15
N LYS A 364 30.14 32.04 -6.12
CA LYS A 364 30.42 33.50 -6.13
C LYS A 364 31.91 33.85 -6.06
N ASN A 365 32.70 32.96 -5.48
CA ASN A 365 34.16 33.00 -5.47
C ASN A 365 34.63 31.71 -6.16
N LEU A 366 35.31 31.82 -7.30
CA LEU A 366 35.86 30.67 -8.01
C LEU A 366 37.18 30.22 -7.36
N THR A 367 37.34 28.93 -7.12
CA THR A 367 38.54 28.35 -6.50
C THR A 367 39.07 27.25 -7.41
N MET A 368 40.13 27.55 -8.17
CA MET A 368 40.75 26.59 -9.09
C MET A 368 42.05 26.05 -8.48
N GLY A 369 42.35 24.78 -8.75
CA GLY A 369 43.49 24.05 -8.16
C GLY A 369 44.82 24.32 -8.87
N ASP A 370 45.12 23.51 -9.89
CA ASP A 370 46.26 23.68 -10.81
C ASP A 370 45.85 24.37 -12.13
N GLY A 371 44.58 24.23 -12.53
CA GLY A 371 43.98 25.01 -13.62
C GLY A 371 43.96 26.52 -13.33
N SER A 372 44.33 27.32 -14.33
CA SER A 372 44.36 28.78 -14.21
C SER A 372 43.09 29.46 -14.74
N ILE A 373 42.59 30.48 -14.03
CA ILE A 373 41.81 31.54 -14.70
C ILE A 373 42.80 32.26 -15.63
N THR A 374 42.66 32.03 -16.95
CA THR A 374 43.65 32.47 -17.94
C THR A 374 43.60 33.98 -18.17
N PHE A 375 44.28 34.75 -17.32
CA PHE A 375 44.70 36.12 -17.60
C PHE A 375 45.93 36.14 -18.54
N ASN A 376 45.85 35.36 -19.63
CA ASN A 376 46.82 35.14 -20.70
C ASN A 376 48.27 34.72 -20.35
N LYS A 377 48.81 34.85 -19.12
CA LYS A 377 50.24 34.51 -18.90
C LYS A 377 50.81 34.25 -17.49
N VAL A 378 50.03 34.22 -16.40
CA VAL A 378 50.55 33.96 -15.03
C VAL A 378 49.62 32.98 -14.31
N ILE A 379 50.20 32.01 -13.58
CA ILE A 379 49.46 30.92 -12.92
C ILE A 379 49.87 30.84 -11.44
N LEU A 380 48.88 30.91 -10.55
CA LEU A 380 49.06 30.57 -9.13
C LEU A 380 48.31 29.26 -8.86
N SER A 381 49.02 28.25 -8.37
CA SER A 381 48.51 26.89 -8.15
C SER A 381 48.63 26.46 -6.69
N SER A 382 47.99 25.34 -6.35
CA SER A 382 48.19 24.62 -5.08
C SER A 382 49.63 24.17 -4.80
N THR A 383 50.52 24.16 -5.81
CA THR A 383 51.95 23.85 -5.67
C THR A 383 52.85 25.09 -5.58
N GLY A 384 52.29 26.29 -5.75
CA GLY A 384 53.01 27.55 -5.78
C GLY A 384 52.74 28.40 -7.02
N LEU A 385 53.50 29.49 -7.16
CA LEU A 385 53.42 30.44 -8.27
C LEU A 385 54.29 29.99 -9.44
N ASP A 386 53.68 29.72 -10.60
CA ASP A 386 54.38 29.77 -11.88
C ASP A 386 54.18 31.17 -12.51
N ASN A 387 55.25 31.95 -12.49
CA ASN A 387 55.26 33.28 -13.10
C ASN A 387 55.35 33.24 -14.64
N GLY A 388 55.15 32.10 -15.30
CA GLY A 388 55.10 31.95 -16.76
C GLY A 388 56.42 32.28 -17.46
N GLY A 389 57.54 32.01 -16.79
CA GLY A 389 58.89 32.42 -17.22
C GLY A 389 59.16 33.93 -17.17
N ASN A 390 58.22 34.76 -16.68
CA ASN A 390 58.43 36.19 -16.51
C ASN A 390 59.41 36.44 -15.34
N LYS A 391 60.25 37.47 -15.44
CA LYS A 391 61.24 37.79 -14.40
C LYS A 391 60.55 38.28 -13.12
N ILE A 392 60.68 37.53 -12.03
CA ILE A 392 60.28 38.00 -10.69
C ILE A 392 61.35 39.00 -10.21
N THR A 393 61.00 40.28 -10.19
CA THR A 393 61.88 41.36 -9.69
C THR A 393 61.53 41.76 -8.26
N ASN A 394 62.51 42.30 -7.52
CA ASN A 394 62.37 42.81 -6.15
C ASN A 394 62.09 41.74 -5.07
N VAL A 395 62.56 40.51 -5.27
CA VAL A 395 62.62 39.49 -4.21
C VAL A 395 63.77 39.82 -3.25
N ALA A 396 63.49 39.85 -1.94
CA ALA A 396 64.49 40.05 -0.89
C ALA A 396 65.35 38.78 -0.66
N LYS A 397 66.22 38.78 0.35
CA LYS A 397 66.75 37.51 0.89
C LYS A 397 65.62 36.76 1.59
N GLY A 398 65.55 35.45 1.38
CA GLY A 398 64.76 34.58 2.23
C GLY A 398 65.38 34.48 3.62
N VAL A 399 64.55 34.57 4.65
CA VAL A 399 64.93 34.43 6.06
C VAL A 399 64.40 33.11 6.61
N ASP A 400 63.18 32.73 6.24
CA ASP A 400 62.56 31.46 6.61
C ASP A 400 62.82 30.37 5.57
N SER A 401 62.74 29.10 5.98
CA SER A 401 63.04 27.93 5.15
C SER A 401 62.06 27.69 3.97
N THR A 402 61.02 28.51 3.86
CA THR A 402 60.00 28.49 2.80
C THR A 402 60.09 29.69 1.84
N ASP A 403 60.97 30.66 2.11
CA ASP A 403 61.13 31.81 1.24
C ASP A 403 61.77 31.44 -0.11
N ALA A 404 61.43 32.20 -1.15
CA ALA A 404 62.07 32.09 -2.46
C ALA A 404 63.55 32.53 -2.37
N VAL A 405 64.45 31.55 -2.18
CA VAL A 405 65.90 31.80 -2.12
C VAL A 405 66.37 32.58 -3.34
N ASN A 406 66.97 33.75 -3.09
CA ASN A 406 67.60 34.51 -4.15
C ASN A 406 68.96 33.87 -4.53
N MET A 407 69.55 34.34 -5.63
CA MET A 407 70.80 33.77 -6.18
C MET A 407 72.02 33.88 -5.24
N GLU A 408 71.91 34.62 -4.14
CA GLU A 408 72.95 34.73 -3.11
C GLU A 408 73.01 33.45 -2.24
N GLN A 409 71.86 32.83 -1.93
CA GLN A 409 71.72 31.80 -0.89
C GLN A 409 72.02 30.37 -1.37
N PHE A 410 71.74 30.03 -2.63
CA PHE A 410 71.97 28.67 -3.16
C PHE A 410 73.44 28.22 -3.05
N ASN A 411 74.39 29.17 -3.13
CA ASN A 411 75.83 28.89 -3.11
C ASN A 411 76.35 28.34 -1.76
N GLU A 412 75.55 28.32 -0.70
CA GLU A 412 75.98 27.93 0.67
C GLU A 412 75.68 26.45 1.01
N VAL A 413 74.96 25.70 0.17
CA VAL A 413 74.33 24.43 0.60
C VAL A 413 75.14 23.15 0.30
N SER A 414 75.93 23.09 -0.78
CA SER A 414 76.28 21.87 -1.54
C SER A 414 77.20 20.77 -0.89
N ASN A 415 77.34 20.67 0.44
CA ASN A 415 78.49 19.99 1.09
C ASN A 415 78.17 18.95 2.26
N LYS A 416 77.04 18.16 2.29
CA LYS A 416 76.45 17.58 3.58
C LYS A 416 75.57 16.23 3.54
N LEU A 417 75.96 14.98 4.02
CA LEU A 417 75.05 13.78 4.40
C LEU A 417 75.69 12.47 5.08
N ASP A 418 74.94 11.42 5.56
CA ASP A 418 75.42 10.10 6.20
C ASP A 418 74.52 8.76 6.09
N LYS A 419 74.64 7.68 6.96
CA LYS A 419 74.42 6.19 6.63
C LYS A 419 73.68 5.14 7.60
N GLY A 420 72.93 4.14 7.04
CA GLY A 420 72.84 2.66 7.44
C GLY A 420 71.74 2.05 8.40
N TRP A 421 71.47 0.70 8.38
CA TRP A 421 70.30 -0.03 9.04
C TRP A 421 70.49 -1.48 9.68
N THR A 422 69.42 -2.20 10.15
CA THR A 422 69.39 -3.30 11.20
C THR A 422 68.34 -4.46 11.00
N LEU A 423 68.40 -5.63 11.72
CA LEU A 423 67.51 -6.85 11.64
C LEU A 423 67.17 -7.59 13.01
N ALA A 424 66.06 -8.40 13.13
CA ALA A 424 65.57 -9.12 14.37
C ALA A 424 64.67 -10.43 14.15
N VAL A 425 64.13 -11.11 15.21
CA VAL A 425 63.44 -12.47 15.22
C VAL A 425 62.26 -12.63 16.26
N ALA A 426 61.25 -13.53 16.08
CA ALA A 426 60.10 -13.78 17.02
C ALA A 426 59.39 -15.20 16.96
N ARG A 427 58.35 -15.47 17.80
CA ARG A 427 57.59 -16.76 17.99
C ARG A 427 56.14 -16.78 17.42
N GLY A 428 55.59 -18.00 17.20
CA GLY A 428 54.16 -18.29 16.95
C GLY A 428 53.57 -19.34 17.92
N SER A 429 52.23 -19.49 17.97
CA SER A 429 51.48 -20.00 19.15
C SER A 429 50.85 -21.40 19.00
N GLY A 430 51.58 -22.42 18.52
CA GLY A 430 50.98 -23.68 18.04
C GLY A 430 51.24 -25.00 18.80
N THR A 431 52.25 -25.09 19.69
CA THR A 431 52.70 -26.38 20.28
C THR A 431 53.09 -26.24 21.76
N THR A 432 53.18 -27.38 22.48
CA THR A 432 53.16 -27.42 23.95
C THR A 432 54.40 -28.06 24.61
N SER A 433 55.00 -27.32 25.55
CA SER A 433 56.07 -27.73 26.49
C SER A 433 57.45 -28.01 25.89
N ASP A 434 58.44 -28.21 26.77
CA ASP A 434 59.64 -27.36 26.84
C ASP A 434 60.73 -27.66 25.78
N ALA A 435 60.45 -28.55 24.83
CA ALA A 435 61.25 -28.68 23.62
C ALA A 435 60.99 -27.52 22.63
N ASP A 436 59.83 -26.87 22.70
CA ASP A 436 59.48 -25.75 21.83
C ASP A 436 59.83 -24.37 22.42
N VAL A 437 61.07 -23.96 22.10
CA VAL A 437 61.58 -22.59 22.04
C VAL A 437 61.78 -21.84 23.38
N THR A 438 63.04 -21.51 23.65
CA THR A 438 63.46 -20.23 24.25
C THR A 438 63.95 -19.27 23.15
N VAL A 439 63.89 -17.95 23.39
CA VAL A 439 64.43 -16.93 22.46
C VAL A 439 65.33 -15.98 23.24
N GLU A 440 66.59 -15.86 22.81
CA GLU A 440 67.55 -14.86 23.30
C GLU A 440 68.36 -14.31 22.11
N GLY A 441 68.59 -12.99 22.08
CA GLY A 441 69.45 -12.33 21.09
C GLY A 441 68.94 -10.96 20.63
N ASP A 442 69.77 -9.93 20.81
CA ASP A 442 69.48 -8.55 20.38
C ASP A 442 69.71 -8.29 18.89
N SER A 443 69.04 -7.25 18.37
CA SER A 443 69.19 -6.79 16.97
C SER A 443 70.57 -6.17 16.69
N LYS A 444 71.08 -6.34 15.46
CA LYS A 444 72.44 -5.89 15.06
C LYS A 444 72.43 -5.08 13.76
N LYS A 445 73.16 -3.95 13.73
CA LYS A 445 73.32 -3.08 12.56
C LYS A 445 74.26 -3.74 11.53
N ILE A 446 73.86 -3.73 10.26
CA ILE A 446 74.60 -4.35 9.14
C ILE A 446 74.99 -3.26 8.13
N ALA A 447 76.23 -3.31 7.63
CA ALA A 447 76.68 -2.43 6.56
C ALA A 447 76.15 -2.90 5.19
N SER A 448 76.47 -2.21 4.11
CA SER A 448 76.04 -2.63 2.77
C SER A 448 76.89 -3.83 2.25
N GLY A 449 76.70 -5.06 2.79
CA GLY A 449 77.42 -6.24 2.29
C GLY A 449 77.18 -7.69 2.82
N ASP A 450 76.57 -7.98 3.98
CA ASP A 450 76.82 -9.25 4.75
C ASP A 450 75.66 -10.32 4.82
N THR A 451 75.81 -11.50 5.51
CA THR A 451 74.87 -12.70 5.45
C THR A 451 74.85 -13.66 6.72
N VAL A 452 73.88 -14.62 6.91
CA VAL A 452 73.52 -15.38 8.19
C VAL A 452 73.00 -16.90 8.02
N THR A 453 72.85 -17.78 9.06
CA THR A 453 72.46 -19.27 8.99
C THR A 453 71.86 -19.97 10.30
N LEU A 454 71.21 -21.18 10.27
CA LEU A 454 70.45 -21.94 11.38
C LEU A 454 70.51 -23.53 11.40
N LYS A 455 70.03 -24.30 12.45
CA LYS A 455 70.07 -25.82 12.64
C LYS A 455 68.94 -26.53 13.51
N ALA A 456 68.94 -27.89 13.70
CA ALA A 456 67.83 -28.78 14.21
C ALA A 456 68.17 -29.90 15.28
N GLY A 457 67.17 -30.62 15.86
CA GLY A 457 67.32 -31.67 16.92
C GLY A 457 66.34 -32.90 16.90
N ARG A 458 66.49 -33.89 17.80
CA ARG A 458 65.88 -35.26 17.71
C ARG A 458 64.48 -35.41 18.35
N GLY A 459 63.59 -36.16 17.70
CA GLY A 459 62.18 -36.31 18.07
C GLY A 459 61.27 -35.35 17.30
N ILE A 460 61.87 -34.30 16.77
CA ILE A 460 61.29 -33.25 15.93
C ILE A 460 61.88 -33.36 14.51
N LYS A 461 61.14 -32.85 13.52
CA LYS A 461 61.59 -32.65 12.13
C LYS A 461 61.65 -31.14 11.89
N LEU A 462 62.74 -30.60 11.33
CA LEU A 462 62.75 -29.28 10.70
C LEU A 462 62.76 -29.42 9.18
N GLN A 463 62.17 -28.44 8.49
CA GLN A 463 62.14 -28.35 7.04
C GLN A 463 62.03 -26.87 6.65
N GLN A 464 62.95 -26.36 5.83
CA GLN A 464 62.92 -24.99 5.31
C GLN A 464 62.15 -24.94 3.99
N ASP A 465 61.33 -23.92 3.80
CA ASP A 465 60.72 -23.54 2.53
C ASP A 465 60.83 -22.03 2.33
N GLY A 466 61.61 -21.61 1.32
CA GLY A 466 62.01 -20.23 1.11
C GLY A 466 62.53 -19.56 2.41
N SER A 467 61.68 -18.71 2.98
CA SER A 467 61.96 -17.92 4.19
C SER A 467 61.45 -18.53 5.53
N ASN A 468 60.84 -19.73 5.56
CA ASN A 468 60.05 -20.26 6.71
C ASN A 468 60.38 -21.74 7.15
N VAL A 469 59.97 -22.22 8.36
CA VAL A 469 60.34 -23.54 9.01
C VAL A 469 59.27 -24.12 10.04
N GLN A 470 59.08 -25.47 10.29
CA GLN A 470 57.97 -26.14 11.12
C GLN A 470 58.28 -27.52 11.90
N ILE A 471 57.43 -28.10 12.85
CA ILE A 471 57.71 -29.10 14.04
C ILE A 471 56.59 -30.20 14.51
N GLY A 472 56.78 -31.20 15.47
CA GLY A 472 55.76 -32.16 16.17
C GLY A 472 56.20 -33.31 17.24
N LEU A 473 55.31 -34.02 18.07
CA LEU A 473 55.58 -35.03 19.23
C LEU A 473 54.49 -36.18 19.69
N LYS A 474 54.67 -37.07 20.76
CA LYS A 474 53.73 -38.20 21.31
C LYS A 474 53.96 -38.84 22.80
N PHE A 475 53.17 -39.86 23.35
CA PHE A 475 53.01 -40.38 24.80
C PHE A 475 52.80 -41.96 25.16
N ILE A 476 52.50 -42.42 26.44
CA ILE A 476 52.58 -43.85 27.08
C ILE A 476 51.56 -44.27 28.28
N ASP A 477 51.64 -45.46 29.01
CA ASP A 477 50.58 -46.28 29.82
C ASP A 477 50.89 -46.89 31.30
N VAL A 478 50.08 -47.81 31.97
CA VAL A 478 49.99 -48.15 33.50
C VAL A 478 49.66 -49.63 34.07
N GLU A 479 49.59 -49.93 35.44
CA GLU A 479 49.35 -51.28 36.19
C GLU A 479 48.75 -51.32 37.71
N PRO A 480 48.46 -52.49 38.43
CA PRO A 480 47.62 -52.67 39.72
C PRO A 480 48.08 -53.55 41.00
N GLY A 481 47.25 -53.83 42.09
CA GLY A 481 47.53 -54.73 43.31
C GLY A 481 46.47 -54.79 44.52
N GLY A 482 46.54 -55.70 45.55
CA GLY A 482 45.45 -55.82 46.61
C GLY A 482 45.51 -56.78 47.86
N GLY A 483 44.38 -57.45 48.20
CA GLY A 483 44.12 -58.17 49.48
C GLY A 483 43.12 -59.36 49.41
N ASN A 484 42.50 -59.78 50.53
CA ASN A 484 41.73 -61.06 50.67
C ASN A 484 40.56 -61.20 49.66
N ILE A 485 40.76 -62.06 48.65
CA ILE A 485 39.89 -62.21 47.47
C ILE A 485 38.91 -63.38 47.59
N ASN A 486 37.67 -63.10 47.99
CA ASN A 486 36.55 -64.01 47.74
C ASN A 486 36.35 -64.19 46.23
N ALA A 487 36.16 -65.43 45.78
CA ALA A 487 35.90 -65.75 44.38
C ALA A 487 34.52 -65.28 43.91
N ALA A 488 34.37 -65.09 42.60
CA ALA A 488 33.10 -64.86 41.93
C ALA A 488 32.19 -66.10 42.01
N GLN A 489 30.89 -65.91 42.26
CA GLN A 489 29.92 -66.98 42.55
C GLN A 489 28.74 -66.95 41.56
N ALA A 490 28.84 -67.70 40.47
CA ALA A 490 27.76 -67.86 39.48
C ALA A 490 26.91 -69.10 39.83
N THR A 491 25.91 -68.97 40.71
CA THR A 491 25.10 -70.12 41.19
C THR A 491 23.85 -70.38 40.34
N GLY A 492 23.45 -69.44 39.49
CA GLY A 492 22.30 -69.58 38.60
C GLY A 492 22.62 -70.25 37.26
N ALA A 493 21.65 -70.97 36.69
CA ALA A 493 21.81 -71.58 35.36
C ALA A 493 22.07 -70.51 34.28
N ALA A 494 23.11 -70.71 33.46
CA ALA A 494 23.57 -69.78 32.42
C ALA A 494 23.87 -68.35 32.94
N SER A 495 24.55 -68.24 34.08
CA SER A 495 25.00 -66.95 34.65
C SER A 495 26.49 -66.67 34.43
N LEU A 496 26.88 -65.39 34.56
CA LEU A 496 28.26 -64.92 34.42
C LEU A 496 28.66 -64.07 35.64
N ALA A 497 29.81 -64.35 36.26
CA ALA A 497 30.34 -63.57 37.38
C ALA A 497 31.84 -63.26 37.18
N ILE A 498 32.23 -61.99 37.22
CA ILE A 498 33.60 -61.50 37.00
C ILE A 498 33.96 -60.47 38.08
N GLY A 499 35.04 -60.70 38.82
CA GLY A 499 35.53 -59.80 39.87
C GLY A 499 35.28 -60.31 41.29
N GLN A 500 36.05 -59.77 42.24
CA GLN A 500 36.11 -60.21 43.64
C GLN A 500 34.73 -60.15 44.31
N ASN A 501 34.32 -61.25 44.95
CA ASN A 501 33.06 -61.36 45.70
C ASN A 501 31.76 -61.07 44.91
N SER A 502 31.81 -61.02 43.57
CA SER A 502 30.61 -60.93 42.73
C SER A 502 29.75 -62.20 42.83
N LYS A 503 28.42 -62.09 42.74
CA LYS A 503 27.47 -63.18 42.97
C LYS A 503 26.27 -63.10 42.03
N VAL A 504 26.01 -64.14 41.24
CA VAL A 504 24.72 -64.32 40.55
C VAL A 504 23.92 -65.42 41.25
N MET A 505 22.79 -65.05 41.83
CA MET A 505 21.97 -65.89 42.69
C MET A 505 21.01 -66.79 41.91
N GLU A 506 20.56 -66.35 40.73
CA GLU A 506 19.49 -67.00 39.96
C GLU A 506 19.78 -67.06 38.45
N GLN A 507 18.93 -67.76 37.70
CA GLN A 507 19.15 -68.06 36.29
C GLN A 507 19.31 -66.82 35.39
N ARG A 508 20.24 -66.91 34.43
CA ARG A 508 20.53 -65.93 33.38
C ARG A 508 20.95 -64.52 33.87
N GLY A 509 21.44 -64.41 35.09
CA GLY A 509 22.00 -63.16 35.60
C GLY A 509 23.48 -62.94 35.20
N THR A 510 23.94 -61.69 35.20
CA THR A 510 25.34 -61.29 34.96
C THR A 510 25.81 -60.35 36.06
N ALA A 511 27.01 -60.58 36.62
CA ALA A 511 27.65 -59.74 37.63
C ALA A 511 29.11 -59.43 37.24
N VAL A 512 29.49 -58.15 37.12
CA VAL A 512 30.86 -57.73 36.74
C VAL A 512 31.34 -56.59 37.64
N GLY A 513 32.16 -56.91 38.64
CA GLY A 513 32.72 -55.93 39.58
C GLY A 513 33.19 -56.54 40.90
N TYR A 514 33.68 -55.69 41.79
CA TYR A 514 33.83 -56.01 43.21
C TYR A 514 32.43 -56.09 43.84
N ASN A 515 32.11 -57.08 44.68
CA ASN A 515 30.82 -57.21 45.39
C ASN A 515 29.51 -57.22 44.54
N ALA A 516 29.57 -57.23 43.20
CA ALA A 516 28.38 -57.09 42.34
C ALA A 516 27.39 -58.27 42.48
N VAL A 517 26.10 -58.02 42.70
CA VAL A 517 25.04 -59.04 42.90
C VAL A 517 23.99 -59.00 41.79
N SER A 518 23.61 -60.15 41.24
CA SER A 518 22.55 -60.29 40.24
C SER A 518 21.58 -61.45 40.57
N GLY A 519 20.27 -61.20 40.43
CA GLY A 519 19.18 -62.17 40.51
C GLY A 519 18.70 -62.65 39.14
N GLN A 520 17.42 -63.00 39.04
CA GLN A 520 16.87 -63.64 37.83
C GLN A 520 16.87 -62.69 36.62
N HIS A 521 17.38 -63.16 35.46
CA HIS A 521 17.37 -62.42 34.19
C HIS A 521 17.99 -61.00 34.25
N SER A 522 18.86 -60.71 35.22
CA SER A 522 19.34 -59.35 35.50
C SER A 522 20.82 -59.12 35.17
N VAL A 523 21.25 -57.85 35.13
CA VAL A 523 22.65 -57.47 34.84
C VAL A 523 23.12 -56.49 35.91
N ALA A 524 24.25 -56.78 36.57
CA ALA A 524 24.91 -55.94 37.56
C ALA A 524 26.37 -55.68 37.14
N ILE A 525 26.77 -54.44 36.91
CA ILE A 525 28.12 -54.08 36.44
C ILE A 525 28.64 -52.86 37.22
N GLY A 526 29.65 -53.04 38.05
CA GLY A 526 30.21 -52.00 38.94
C GLY A 526 30.45 -52.52 40.35
N ALA A 527 31.27 -51.80 41.13
CA ALA A 527 31.53 -52.17 42.52
C ALA A 527 30.25 -52.08 43.37
N ASP A 528 29.90 -53.11 44.13
CA ASP A 528 28.74 -53.12 45.04
C ASP A 528 27.38 -52.85 44.34
N SER A 529 27.29 -53.12 43.04
CA SER A 529 26.03 -53.02 42.26
C SER A 529 25.09 -54.20 42.55
N GLU A 530 23.79 -53.99 42.67
CA GLU A 530 22.80 -55.05 42.90
C GLU A 530 21.60 -54.96 41.93
N ALA A 531 21.31 -56.02 41.16
CA ALA A 531 20.13 -56.11 40.30
C ALA A 531 19.30 -57.37 40.57
N ASN A 532 17.98 -57.28 40.68
CA ASN A 532 17.08 -58.43 40.90
C ASN A 532 15.82 -58.37 40.05
N MET A 533 15.42 -59.51 39.47
CA MET A 533 14.25 -59.72 38.58
C MET A 533 14.21 -58.79 37.36
N SER A 534 14.63 -59.32 36.20
CA SER A 534 14.44 -58.69 34.88
C SER A 534 15.08 -57.29 34.72
N SER A 535 16.08 -56.97 35.55
CA SER A 535 16.54 -55.61 35.82
C SER A 535 18.02 -55.37 35.48
N VAL A 536 18.45 -54.10 35.44
CA VAL A 536 19.81 -53.71 35.03
C VAL A 536 20.40 -52.67 35.98
N ALA A 537 21.47 -53.00 36.70
CA ALA A 537 22.29 -52.09 37.49
C ALA A 537 23.69 -51.91 36.86
N ILE A 538 24.08 -50.69 36.49
CA ILE A 538 25.39 -50.40 35.86
C ILE A 538 26.02 -49.15 36.47
N GLY A 539 26.89 -49.32 37.45
CA GLY A 539 27.59 -48.26 38.18
C GLY A 539 27.91 -48.68 39.61
N SER A 540 28.89 -48.03 40.25
CA SER A 540 29.23 -48.38 41.64
C SER A 540 28.08 -48.08 42.60
N TYR A 541 27.69 -49.04 43.43
CA TYR A 541 26.53 -49.02 44.32
C TYR A 541 25.16 -48.89 43.62
N ALA A 542 25.07 -49.10 42.30
CA ALA A 542 23.79 -49.04 41.59
C ALA A 542 22.84 -50.17 42.04
N THR A 543 21.62 -49.84 42.47
CA THR A 543 20.65 -50.81 43.00
C THR A 543 19.31 -50.81 42.24
N ALA A 544 18.91 -51.97 41.72
CA ALA A 544 17.69 -52.21 40.93
C ALA A 544 17.00 -53.49 41.43
N LYS A 545 16.28 -53.42 42.55
CA LYS A 545 15.86 -54.62 43.31
C LYS A 545 14.46 -55.16 42.94
N LEU A 546 13.73 -54.46 42.08
CA LEU A 546 12.33 -54.74 41.72
C LEU A 546 12.17 -54.99 40.22
N ASP A 547 11.10 -55.70 39.86
CA ASP A 547 10.88 -56.21 38.50
C ASP A 547 10.91 -55.12 37.43
N GLY A 548 11.65 -55.39 36.35
CA GLY A 548 11.78 -54.51 35.18
C GLY A 548 12.48 -53.17 35.44
N SER A 549 13.21 -53.00 36.56
CA SER A 549 13.89 -51.73 36.88
C SER A 549 15.27 -51.59 36.24
N ILE A 550 15.66 -50.35 35.90
CA ILE A 550 16.96 -49.99 35.31
C ILE A 550 17.63 -48.90 36.15
N ALA A 551 18.92 -49.05 36.44
CA ALA A 551 19.70 -48.25 37.38
C ALA A 551 21.15 -48.06 36.91
N ILE A 552 21.44 -47.01 36.15
CA ILE A 552 22.74 -46.73 35.53
C ILE A 552 23.38 -45.48 36.17
N GLY A 553 24.70 -45.46 36.35
CA GLY A 553 25.41 -44.48 37.19
C GLY A 553 25.43 -44.91 38.67
N SER A 554 26.15 -44.16 39.52
CA SER A 554 26.36 -44.57 40.91
C SER A 554 25.07 -44.58 41.76
N GLY A 555 25.04 -45.42 42.80
CA GLY A 555 24.00 -45.39 43.83
C GLY A 555 24.10 -44.16 44.74
N ARG A 556 22.96 -43.64 45.18
CA ARG A 556 22.91 -42.56 46.16
C ARG A 556 23.00 -43.13 47.57
N ARG A 557 23.90 -42.61 48.40
CA ARG A 557 24.00 -42.98 49.82
C ARG A 557 22.95 -42.23 50.64
N VAL A 558 22.25 -42.93 51.51
CA VAL A 558 21.37 -42.31 52.51
C VAL A 558 22.21 -41.77 53.67
N ILE A 559 21.94 -40.53 54.10
CA ILE A 559 22.58 -39.83 55.22
C ILE A 559 21.59 -38.76 55.70
N GLU A 560 21.38 -38.49 56.99
CA GLU A 560 22.12 -38.92 58.19
C GLU A 560 21.25 -39.73 59.18
N ASN A 561 21.90 -40.43 60.12
CA ASN A 561 21.33 -41.19 61.26
C ASN A 561 20.80 -42.62 61.01
N ASP A 562 20.85 -43.18 59.80
CA ASP A 562 20.65 -44.63 59.58
C ASP A 562 21.91 -45.31 59.01
N PRO A 563 22.71 -46.01 59.84
CA PRO A 563 23.87 -46.78 59.36
C PRO A 563 23.51 -48.09 58.64
N THR A 564 22.22 -48.45 58.55
CA THR A 564 21.71 -49.63 57.82
C THR A 564 21.04 -49.29 56.49
N GLY A 565 20.73 -48.02 56.23
CA GLY A 565 19.93 -47.56 55.08
C GLY A 565 20.53 -47.76 53.68
N GLY A 566 21.81 -48.15 53.61
CA GLY A 566 22.47 -48.62 52.39
C GLY A 566 22.63 -47.58 51.27
N TYR A 567 22.73 -48.10 50.04
CA TYR A 567 22.74 -47.32 48.81
C TYR A 567 21.47 -47.64 47.99
N LYS A 568 20.73 -46.59 47.63
CA LYS A 568 19.45 -46.67 46.92
C LYS A 568 19.57 -46.05 45.53
N LYS A 569 18.79 -46.55 44.57
CA LYS A 569 18.78 -46.04 43.18
C LYS A 569 17.44 -46.26 42.47
N ALA A 570 16.92 -47.48 42.45
CA ALA A 570 15.62 -47.79 41.84
C ALA A 570 14.77 -48.66 42.80
N ASP A 571 13.92 -47.98 43.58
CA ASP A 571 13.13 -48.55 44.67
C ASP A 571 11.62 -48.67 44.33
N SER A 572 11.28 -48.58 43.03
CA SER A 572 9.96 -48.88 42.47
C SER A 572 10.08 -49.82 41.27
N ALA A 573 9.01 -50.55 40.93
CA ALA A 573 8.98 -51.47 39.79
C ALA A 573 8.75 -50.75 38.45
N PHE A 574 9.29 -51.30 37.36
CA PHE A 574 9.21 -50.78 35.99
C PHE A 574 9.74 -49.34 35.80
N VAL A 575 10.77 -48.97 36.57
CA VAL A 575 11.37 -47.62 36.53
C VAL A 575 12.72 -47.60 35.81
N THR A 576 13.07 -46.47 35.20
CA THR A 576 14.39 -46.26 34.59
C THR A 576 15.13 -45.12 35.28
N VAL A 577 16.35 -45.35 35.73
CA VAL A 577 17.17 -44.40 36.51
C VAL A 577 18.57 -44.35 35.92
N VAL A 578 19.00 -43.20 35.41
CA VAL A 578 20.29 -43.02 34.73
C VAL A 578 20.98 -41.74 35.22
N GLY A 579 22.19 -41.87 35.74
CA GLY A 579 23.01 -40.74 36.22
C GLY A 579 23.63 -41.00 37.58
N ASP A 580 24.75 -40.31 37.85
CA ASP A 580 25.47 -40.37 39.13
C ASP A 580 24.57 -39.92 40.30
N GLU A 581 24.48 -40.69 41.39
CA GLU A 581 23.59 -40.47 42.54
C GLU A 581 22.09 -40.19 42.20
N ALA A 582 21.62 -40.51 40.99
CA ALA A 582 20.21 -40.40 40.61
C ALA A 582 19.35 -41.45 41.34
N TYR A 583 18.08 -41.13 41.65
CA TYR A 583 17.20 -41.95 42.51
C TYR A 583 15.73 -41.94 42.07
N VAL A 584 15.08 -43.11 42.11
CA VAL A 584 13.62 -43.25 42.17
C VAL A 584 13.25 -43.96 43.46
N GLY A 585 12.41 -43.32 44.26
CA GLY A 585 11.96 -43.83 45.55
C GLY A 585 10.80 -44.82 45.45
N GLU A 586 10.29 -45.17 46.64
CA GLU A 586 9.09 -45.99 46.81
C GLU A 586 7.84 -45.23 46.28
N ASN A 587 6.74 -45.96 46.03
CA ASN A 587 5.46 -45.42 45.52
C ASN A 587 5.61 -44.56 44.25
N SER A 588 6.54 -44.91 43.36
CA SER A 588 6.92 -44.15 42.16
C SER A 588 6.97 -45.05 40.93
N LYS A 589 5.91 -45.84 40.72
CA LYS A 589 5.82 -46.83 39.64
C LYS A 589 5.82 -46.18 38.25
N ASP A 590 6.41 -46.87 37.27
CA ASP A 590 6.48 -46.44 35.86
C ASP A 590 7.18 -45.07 35.68
N ALA A 591 8.06 -44.70 36.61
CA ALA A 591 8.82 -43.45 36.59
C ALA A 591 10.13 -43.55 35.80
N SER A 592 10.63 -42.41 35.33
CA SER A 592 11.86 -42.28 34.54
C SER A 592 12.73 -41.12 35.00
N VAL A 593 14.03 -41.35 35.16
CA VAL A 593 15.00 -40.40 35.72
C VAL A 593 16.29 -40.42 34.92
N PHE A 594 16.72 -39.27 34.39
CA PHE A 594 17.90 -39.13 33.54
C PHE A 594 18.73 -37.88 33.88
N GLY A 595 19.66 -37.96 34.84
CA GLY A 595 20.56 -36.87 35.22
C GLY A 595 21.25 -37.10 36.56
N ALA A 596 22.42 -36.50 36.79
CA ALA A 596 23.13 -36.66 38.05
C ALA A 596 22.34 -36.04 39.22
N ARG A 597 22.12 -36.78 40.31
CA ARG A 597 21.27 -36.39 41.45
C ARG A 597 19.83 -36.02 41.10
N ALA A 598 19.31 -36.49 39.96
CA ALA A 598 17.88 -36.37 39.64
C ALA A 598 17.06 -37.32 40.52
N GLU A 599 15.86 -36.90 40.95
CA GLU A 599 15.01 -37.61 41.90
C GLU A 599 13.53 -37.66 41.47
N VAL A 600 12.89 -38.81 41.64
CA VAL A 600 11.42 -38.96 41.62
C VAL A 600 11.01 -39.72 42.87
N ASN A 601 10.01 -39.21 43.61
CA ASN A 601 9.64 -39.74 44.92
C ASN A 601 8.13 -39.59 45.18
N GLY A 602 7.45 -40.64 45.64
CA GLY A 602 5.99 -40.69 45.79
C GLY A 602 5.20 -40.25 44.55
N SER A 603 5.68 -40.59 43.35
CA SER A 603 5.21 -39.99 42.08
C SER A 603 5.11 -41.00 40.94
N GLU A 604 3.89 -41.37 40.56
CA GLU A 604 3.60 -42.36 39.50
C GLU A 604 3.60 -41.73 38.09
N HIS A 605 4.09 -42.50 37.10
CA HIS A 605 4.21 -42.08 35.70
C HIS A 605 5.00 -40.77 35.51
N ALA A 606 5.95 -40.48 36.39
CA ALA A 606 6.70 -39.22 36.41
C ALA A 606 8.03 -39.33 35.65
N THR A 607 8.44 -38.26 34.96
CA THR A 607 9.68 -38.21 34.15
C THR A 607 10.55 -37.01 34.55
N ALA A 608 11.70 -37.25 35.19
CA ALA A 608 12.68 -36.24 35.57
C ALA A 608 13.96 -36.34 34.70
N VAL A 609 14.43 -35.24 34.12
CA VAL A 609 15.59 -35.20 33.22
C VAL A 609 16.45 -33.98 33.52
N GLY A 610 17.77 -34.16 33.53
CA GLY A 610 18.76 -33.13 33.88
C GLY A 610 19.15 -33.19 35.36
N SER A 611 20.40 -32.80 35.64
CA SER A 611 20.97 -32.97 36.99
C SER A 611 20.20 -32.19 38.06
N PHE A 612 20.02 -32.76 39.25
CA PHE A 612 19.21 -32.21 40.34
C PHE A 612 17.72 -31.93 40.00
N SER A 613 17.18 -32.44 38.89
CA SER A 613 15.72 -32.37 38.65
C SER A 613 14.96 -33.21 39.69
N ASN A 614 13.78 -32.76 40.13
CA ASN A 614 13.04 -33.37 41.23
C ASN A 614 11.53 -33.43 40.93
N ILE A 615 10.90 -34.58 41.12
CA ILE A 615 9.44 -34.72 41.14
C ILE A 615 8.98 -35.41 42.43
N SER A 616 8.08 -34.75 43.16
CA SER A 616 7.58 -35.19 44.47
C SER A 616 6.06 -35.13 44.58
N ASN A 617 5.44 -36.15 45.19
CA ASN A 617 3.99 -36.23 45.45
C ASN A 617 3.11 -35.93 44.21
N SER A 618 3.54 -36.31 43.01
CA SER A 618 2.97 -35.81 41.75
C SER A 618 2.65 -36.91 40.75
N LEU A 619 1.48 -36.82 40.11
CA LEU A 619 0.97 -37.83 39.18
C LEU A 619 1.15 -37.37 37.73
N ARG A 620 1.78 -38.19 36.88
CA ARG A 620 2.00 -37.91 35.44
C ARG A 620 2.74 -36.60 35.17
N ALA A 621 3.71 -36.27 36.03
CA ALA A 621 4.49 -35.03 35.95
C ALA A 621 5.77 -35.18 35.12
N THR A 622 6.21 -34.11 34.45
CA THR A 622 7.42 -34.11 33.60
C THR A 622 8.32 -32.90 33.89
N ALA A 623 9.49 -33.12 34.48
CA ALA A 623 10.47 -32.10 34.81
C ALA A 623 11.75 -32.30 33.97
N ILE A 624 12.13 -31.31 33.17
CA ILE A 624 13.24 -31.40 32.22
C ILE A 624 14.11 -30.14 32.33
N GLY A 625 15.30 -30.28 32.88
CA GLY A 625 16.29 -29.21 33.06
C GLY A 625 17.05 -29.37 34.38
N ASN A 626 18.25 -28.79 34.46
CA ASN A 626 19.00 -28.80 35.72
C ASN A 626 18.18 -28.10 36.82
N THR A 627 17.96 -28.77 37.95
CA THR A 627 17.14 -28.26 39.08
C THR A 627 15.66 -27.99 38.73
N ALA A 628 15.13 -28.54 37.63
CA ALA A 628 13.70 -28.46 37.31
C ALA A 628 12.88 -29.24 38.35
N THR A 629 11.86 -28.62 38.94
CA THR A 629 11.16 -29.13 40.13
C THR A 629 9.64 -29.18 39.95
N ILE A 630 9.00 -30.30 40.31
CA ILE A 630 7.54 -30.42 40.40
C ILE A 630 7.15 -31.03 41.75
N THR A 631 6.20 -30.40 42.44
CA THR A 631 5.72 -30.84 43.77
C THR A 631 4.20 -30.72 43.89
N ASP A 632 3.57 -31.70 44.54
CA ASP A 632 2.13 -31.75 44.87
C ASP A 632 1.20 -31.48 43.66
N SER A 633 1.51 -32.01 42.46
CA SER A 633 0.87 -31.59 41.19
C SER A 633 0.42 -32.76 40.29
N GLU A 634 -0.69 -32.58 39.56
CA GLU A 634 -1.19 -33.55 38.57
C GLU A 634 -0.95 -33.05 37.13
N ARG A 635 -0.36 -33.88 36.26
CA ARG A 635 -0.10 -33.56 34.83
C ARG A 635 0.65 -32.25 34.61
N ALA A 636 1.55 -31.92 35.53
CA ALA A 636 2.38 -30.72 35.47
C ALA A 636 3.62 -30.93 34.58
N THR A 637 4.06 -29.86 33.89
CA THR A 637 5.29 -29.85 33.09
C THR A 637 6.20 -28.69 33.52
N ALA A 638 7.48 -28.96 33.75
CA ALA A 638 8.50 -27.97 34.08
C ALA A 638 9.71 -28.15 33.16
N LEU A 639 9.90 -27.25 32.19
CA LEU A 639 10.91 -27.34 31.13
C LEU A 639 11.86 -26.15 31.18
N GLY A 640 13.08 -26.35 31.69
CA GLY A 640 14.13 -25.34 31.80
C GLY A 640 14.93 -25.45 33.10
N ASN A 641 16.12 -24.85 33.15
CA ASN A 641 16.91 -24.81 34.38
C ASN A 641 16.15 -24.08 35.50
N THR A 642 15.94 -24.73 36.63
CA THR A 642 15.16 -24.20 37.78
C THR A 642 13.70 -23.88 37.41
N ALA A 643 13.15 -24.46 36.33
CA ALA A 643 11.71 -24.37 36.03
C ALA A 643 10.92 -25.10 37.13
N THR A 644 9.84 -24.50 37.64
CA THR A 644 9.16 -24.94 38.86
C THR A 644 7.63 -24.99 38.69
N VAL A 645 7.00 -26.09 39.08
CA VAL A 645 5.52 -26.17 39.23
C VAL A 645 5.15 -26.71 40.60
N THR A 646 4.37 -25.96 41.38
CA THR A 646 3.92 -26.37 42.72
C THR A 646 2.40 -26.28 42.86
N LYS A 647 1.80 -27.32 43.46
CA LYS A 647 0.37 -27.36 43.86
C LYS A 647 -0.59 -26.97 42.73
N SER A 648 -0.31 -27.43 41.51
CA SER A 648 -0.95 -26.94 40.29
C SER A 648 -1.25 -28.07 39.31
N ALA A 649 -2.53 -28.38 39.11
CA ALA A 649 -2.96 -29.38 38.13
C ALA A 649 -2.96 -28.81 36.70
N TYR A 650 -2.54 -29.60 35.71
CA TYR A 650 -2.47 -29.21 34.28
C TYR A 650 -1.61 -27.96 34.01
N ALA A 651 -0.65 -27.66 34.88
CA ALA A 651 0.16 -26.45 34.81
C ALA A 651 1.49 -26.65 34.06
N MET A 652 1.98 -25.59 33.42
CA MET A 652 3.19 -25.66 32.59
C MET A 652 4.14 -24.47 32.84
N ALA A 653 5.37 -24.77 33.27
CA ALA A 653 6.47 -23.81 33.38
C ALA A 653 7.48 -24.07 32.25
N LEU A 654 7.64 -23.14 31.31
CA LEU A 654 8.55 -23.24 30.17
C LEU A 654 9.55 -22.07 30.16
N GLY A 655 10.82 -22.37 30.41
CA GLY A 655 11.93 -21.41 30.47
C GLY A 655 12.68 -21.51 31.79
N SER A 656 13.94 -21.08 31.81
CA SER A 656 14.75 -21.11 33.04
C SER A 656 14.19 -20.17 34.12
N PHE A 657 14.09 -20.64 35.37
CA PHE A 657 13.42 -19.95 36.49
C PHE A 657 11.92 -19.59 36.24
N SER A 658 11.27 -20.19 35.24
CA SER A 658 9.81 -20.07 35.08
C SER A 658 9.09 -20.79 36.22
N LYS A 659 7.98 -20.23 36.72
CA LYS A 659 7.24 -20.75 37.88
C LYS A 659 5.72 -20.72 37.69
N VAL A 660 5.06 -21.83 37.97
CA VAL A 660 3.60 -21.88 38.22
C VAL A 660 3.36 -22.33 39.66
N GLU A 661 2.52 -21.62 40.39
CA GLU A 661 2.36 -21.80 41.84
C GLU A 661 0.91 -21.59 42.29
N ASN A 662 0.28 -22.64 42.84
CA ASN A 662 -1.12 -22.65 43.28
C ASN A 662 -2.13 -22.19 42.21
N VAL A 663 -1.89 -22.52 40.92
CA VAL A 663 -2.76 -22.17 39.78
C VAL A 663 -3.00 -23.39 38.90
N ALA A 664 -4.21 -23.94 38.97
CA ALA A 664 -4.65 -24.94 38.00
C ALA A 664 -4.68 -24.33 36.58
N GLN A 665 -4.14 -25.07 35.60
CA GLN A 665 -4.02 -24.64 34.20
C GLN A 665 -3.16 -23.38 33.98
N GLY A 666 -2.34 -22.97 34.96
CA GLY A 666 -1.43 -21.83 34.81
C GLY A 666 -0.27 -22.14 33.86
N VAL A 667 0.12 -21.17 33.02
CA VAL A 667 1.22 -21.34 32.06
C VAL A 667 2.22 -20.19 32.22
N ALA A 668 3.44 -20.49 32.68
CA ALA A 668 4.54 -19.53 32.72
C ALA A 668 5.46 -19.75 31.52
N LEU A 669 5.58 -18.76 30.62
CA LEU A 669 6.30 -18.88 29.36
C LEU A 669 7.47 -17.87 29.29
N GLY A 670 8.65 -18.36 28.98
CA GLY A 670 9.90 -17.59 29.01
C GLY A 670 10.56 -17.58 30.39
N ALA A 671 11.84 -17.22 30.42
CA ALA A 671 12.64 -17.26 31.66
C ALA A 671 12.10 -16.30 32.74
N TYR A 672 12.22 -16.67 34.01
CA TYR A 672 11.73 -15.91 35.19
C TYR A 672 10.23 -15.58 35.22
N SER A 673 9.44 -16.07 34.25
CA SER A 673 7.99 -15.82 34.19
C SER A 673 7.25 -16.51 35.35
N LEU A 674 6.23 -15.84 35.88
CA LEU A 674 5.43 -16.31 37.00
C LEU A 674 3.94 -16.34 36.63
N ALA A 675 3.32 -17.51 36.67
CA ALA A 675 1.87 -17.67 36.59
C ALA A 675 1.31 -17.96 37.98
N ASN A 676 0.73 -16.93 38.59
CA ASN A 676 0.17 -16.93 39.95
C ASN A 676 -1.27 -16.36 40.02
N ARG A 677 -1.96 -16.26 38.87
CA ARG A 677 -3.35 -15.78 38.76
C ARG A 677 -4.26 -16.96 38.41
N ASN A 678 -5.19 -17.24 39.34
CA ASN A 678 -6.21 -18.26 39.18
C ASN A 678 -7.30 -17.89 38.15
N PRO A 679 -8.13 -18.86 37.70
CA PRO A 679 -9.36 -18.58 36.98
C PRO A 679 -10.31 -17.65 37.75
N GLY A 680 -11.23 -17.02 37.05
CA GLY A 680 -12.30 -16.18 37.59
C GLY A 680 -11.95 -14.70 37.76
N VAL A 681 -10.74 -14.28 37.41
CA VAL A 681 -10.30 -12.87 37.53
C VAL A 681 -10.97 -12.02 36.45
N LEU A 682 -11.63 -10.95 36.88
CA LEU A 682 -12.26 -9.95 36.01
C LEU A 682 -11.21 -8.98 35.43
N GLY A 683 -11.43 -8.59 34.17
CA GLY A 683 -10.61 -7.61 33.46
C GLY A 683 -10.81 -6.17 33.94
N TYR A 684 -10.11 -5.26 33.28
CA TYR A 684 -10.24 -3.81 33.49
C TYR A 684 -11.22 -3.23 32.47
N ASP A 685 -12.12 -2.37 32.93
CA ASP A 685 -13.02 -1.58 32.10
C ASP A 685 -12.47 -0.14 31.96
N PRO A 686 -11.97 0.24 30.77
CA PRO A 686 -11.43 1.57 30.52
C PRO A 686 -12.49 2.67 30.44
N SER A 687 -13.79 2.33 30.41
CA SER A 687 -14.87 3.33 30.40
C SER A 687 -15.27 3.82 31.80
N THR A 688 -15.12 2.97 32.82
CA THR A 688 -15.40 3.32 34.24
C THR A 688 -14.14 3.47 35.10
N GLY A 689 -12.97 3.09 34.57
CA GLY A 689 -11.68 3.17 35.26
C GLY A 689 -11.51 2.11 36.37
N LYS A 690 -12.28 1.02 36.33
CA LYS A 690 -12.40 0.01 37.39
C LYS A 690 -12.26 -1.41 36.85
N SER A 691 -12.32 -2.42 37.71
CA SER A 691 -12.57 -3.81 37.26
C SER A 691 -13.96 -3.92 36.65
N PHE A 692 -14.09 -4.72 35.59
CA PHE A 692 -15.34 -4.93 34.86
C PHE A 692 -16.45 -5.52 35.77
N GLU A 693 -17.64 -4.91 35.78
CA GLU A 693 -18.81 -5.42 36.49
C GLU A 693 -19.69 -6.30 35.57
N LEU A 694 -20.03 -7.51 36.02
CA LEU A 694 -20.86 -8.43 35.25
C LEU A 694 -22.23 -7.83 34.91
N THR A 695 -22.62 -7.89 33.63
CA THR A 695 -23.96 -7.50 33.15
C THR A 695 -25.04 -8.40 33.75
N GLN A 696 -26.32 -7.98 33.67
CA GLN A 696 -27.42 -8.79 34.18
C GLN A 696 -27.49 -10.17 33.49
N ALA A 697 -27.33 -10.23 32.16
CA ALA A 697 -27.30 -11.50 31.43
C ALA A 697 -26.16 -12.45 31.88
N MET A 698 -24.99 -11.91 32.24
CA MET A 698 -23.88 -12.70 32.80
C MET A 698 -24.21 -13.21 34.22
N LYS A 699 -24.88 -12.40 35.05
CA LYS A 699 -25.36 -12.78 36.38
C LYS A 699 -26.43 -13.87 36.30
N ASP A 700 -27.39 -13.73 35.38
CA ASP A 700 -28.46 -14.71 35.15
C ASP A 700 -27.89 -16.04 34.61
N ALA A 701 -26.93 -15.99 33.69
CA ALA A 701 -26.23 -17.18 33.21
C ALA A 701 -25.43 -17.89 34.31
N SER A 702 -24.81 -17.14 35.23
CA SER A 702 -24.13 -17.70 36.40
C SER A 702 -25.12 -18.40 37.35
N ALA A 703 -26.28 -17.79 37.61
CA ALA A 703 -27.34 -18.39 38.41
C ALA A 703 -27.92 -19.67 37.76
N ALA A 704 -28.13 -19.66 36.44
CA ALA A 704 -28.56 -20.84 35.69
C ALA A 704 -27.52 -21.97 35.75
N TRP A 705 -26.23 -21.66 35.63
CA TRP A 705 -25.15 -22.64 35.74
C TRP A 705 -25.07 -23.25 37.15
N GLN A 706 -25.22 -22.43 38.20
CA GLN A 706 -25.29 -22.91 39.58
C GLN A 706 -26.51 -23.81 39.83
N ALA A 707 -27.67 -23.47 39.27
CA ALA A 707 -28.87 -24.31 39.36
C ALA A 707 -28.68 -25.66 38.66
N ALA A 708 -28.09 -25.68 37.46
CA ALA A 708 -27.79 -26.91 36.73
C ALA A 708 -26.73 -27.77 37.43
N TYR A 709 -25.69 -27.17 38.03
CA TYR A 709 -24.70 -27.87 38.86
C TYR A 709 -25.33 -28.55 40.08
N ASN A 710 -26.26 -27.87 40.75
CA ASN A 710 -26.98 -28.43 41.89
C ASN A 710 -27.88 -29.60 41.45
N ALA A 711 -28.58 -29.46 40.31
CA ALA A 711 -29.41 -30.52 39.75
C ALA A 711 -28.59 -31.76 39.33
N TYR A 712 -27.41 -31.57 38.71
CA TYR A 712 -26.51 -32.67 38.33
C TYR A 712 -25.89 -33.37 39.54
N ASN A 713 -25.46 -32.65 40.58
CA ASN A 713 -24.91 -33.29 41.78
C ASN A 713 -25.95 -34.11 42.58
N ALA A 714 -27.23 -33.77 42.48
CA ALA A 714 -28.31 -34.56 43.07
C ALA A 714 -28.54 -35.92 42.35
N ASP A 715 -28.00 -36.10 41.14
CA ASP A 715 -28.24 -37.26 40.28
C ASP A 715 -27.12 -37.41 39.23
N ARG A 716 -25.92 -37.78 39.69
CA ARG A 716 -24.68 -37.77 38.87
C ARG A 716 -24.65 -38.75 37.70
N ASN A 717 -25.59 -39.70 37.65
CA ASN A 717 -25.70 -40.70 36.59
C ASN A 717 -26.64 -40.25 35.45
N ASN A 718 -27.22 -39.06 35.54
CA ASN A 718 -28.22 -38.55 34.62
C ASN A 718 -27.61 -37.66 33.54
N GLU A 719 -27.40 -38.25 32.37
CA GLU A 719 -26.71 -37.61 31.25
C GLU A 719 -27.42 -36.32 30.76
N ALA A 720 -28.75 -36.23 30.85
CA ALA A 720 -29.49 -35.01 30.50
C ALA A 720 -29.21 -33.86 31.49
N LYS A 721 -29.07 -34.15 32.79
CA LYS A 721 -28.67 -33.14 33.79
C LYS A 721 -27.21 -32.72 33.64
N LYS A 722 -26.34 -33.67 33.24
CA LYS A 722 -24.94 -33.40 32.90
C LYS A 722 -24.83 -32.48 31.68
N GLN A 723 -25.55 -32.77 30.60
CA GLN A 723 -25.65 -31.92 29.41
C GLN A 723 -26.14 -30.51 29.77
N ALA A 724 -27.23 -30.39 30.55
CA ALA A 724 -27.73 -29.08 31.00
C ALA A 724 -26.70 -28.29 31.83
N PHE A 725 -25.89 -28.96 32.65
CA PHE A 725 -24.78 -28.32 33.39
C PHE A 725 -23.63 -27.88 32.48
N GLU A 726 -23.26 -28.72 31.51
CA GLU A 726 -22.22 -28.41 30.51
C GLU A 726 -22.64 -27.25 29.59
N GLU A 727 -23.89 -27.24 29.11
CA GLU A 727 -24.49 -26.19 28.29
C GLU A 727 -24.60 -24.87 29.04
N ALA A 728 -25.15 -24.86 30.27
CA ALA A 728 -25.24 -23.64 31.08
C ALA A 728 -23.85 -23.05 31.39
N GLY A 729 -22.87 -23.92 31.68
CA GLY A 729 -21.48 -23.50 31.85
C GLY A 729 -20.84 -22.97 30.56
N ASN A 730 -21.13 -23.58 29.42
CA ASN A 730 -20.67 -23.10 28.11
C ASN A 730 -21.29 -21.75 27.75
N ASN A 731 -22.57 -21.52 28.07
CA ASN A 731 -23.23 -20.24 27.87
C ASN A 731 -22.62 -19.14 28.76
N TYR A 732 -22.45 -19.41 30.05
CA TYR A 732 -21.78 -18.48 30.97
C TYR A 732 -20.36 -18.12 30.48
N ARG A 733 -19.54 -19.12 30.14
CA ARG A 733 -18.17 -18.90 29.62
C ARG A 733 -18.13 -18.11 28.32
N LYS A 734 -19.10 -18.31 27.40
CA LYS A 734 -19.22 -17.52 26.16
C LYS A 734 -19.56 -16.06 26.45
N LEU A 735 -20.44 -15.80 27.41
CA LEU A 735 -20.84 -14.44 27.78
C LEU A 735 -19.73 -13.70 28.53
N THR A 736 -18.96 -14.36 29.40
CA THR A 736 -17.93 -13.71 30.21
C THR A 736 -16.52 -13.73 29.62
N GLY A 737 -16.22 -14.60 28.64
CA GLY A 737 -14.83 -14.96 28.28
C GLY A 737 -13.91 -13.84 27.78
N ALA A 738 -14.45 -12.74 27.25
CA ALA A 738 -13.64 -11.55 26.90
C ALA A 738 -13.28 -10.69 28.12
N TRP A 739 -14.03 -10.80 29.22
CA TRP A 739 -13.97 -9.92 30.40
C TRP A 739 -13.60 -10.66 31.70
N GLN A 740 -13.57 -12.00 31.70
CA GLN A 740 -13.24 -12.82 32.86
C GLN A 740 -12.44 -14.05 32.45
N SER A 741 -11.32 -14.33 33.15
CA SER A 741 -10.52 -15.52 32.86
C SER A 741 -11.28 -16.81 33.20
N ASN A 742 -11.45 -17.70 32.23
CA ASN A 742 -12.12 -19.00 32.45
C ASN A 742 -11.14 -20.15 32.80
N THR A 743 -9.84 -19.90 32.70
CA THR A 743 -8.74 -20.84 32.98
C THR A 743 -7.59 -20.13 33.71
N GLY A 744 -6.56 -20.87 34.13
CA GLY A 744 -5.35 -20.29 34.72
C GLY A 744 -4.63 -19.36 33.75
N ALA A 745 -3.98 -18.32 34.26
CA ALA A 745 -3.37 -17.30 33.40
C ALA A 745 -2.14 -17.83 32.64
N VAL A 746 -2.04 -17.45 31.37
CA VAL A 746 -0.79 -17.49 30.60
C VAL A 746 0.01 -16.23 30.95
N SER A 747 1.25 -16.39 31.39
CA SER A 747 2.13 -15.31 31.85
C SER A 747 3.47 -15.35 31.14
N VAL A 748 3.76 -14.30 30.37
CA VAL A 748 5.05 -14.10 29.67
C VAL A 748 6.05 -13.26 30.48
N GLY A 749 5.73 -12.96 31.74
CA GLY A 749 6.54 -12.12 32.62
C GLY A 749 6.24 -12.39 34.10
N ASN A 750 6.61 -11.46 34.98
CA ASN A 750 6.51 -11.63 36.43
C ASN A 750 6.21 -10.28 37.10
N SER A 751 4.93 -10.04 37.39
CA SER A 751 4.44 -8.76 37.94
C SER A 751 5.01 -8.42 39.32
N THR A 752 5.50 -9.39 40.09
CA THR A 752 6.16 -9.15 41.39
C THR A 752 7.56 -8.54 41.23
N THR A 753 8.18 -8.73 40.06
CA THR A 753 9.52 -8.21 39.73
C THR A 753 9.50 -7.07 38.70
N GLY A 754 8.34 -6.75 38.13
CA GLY A 754 8.20 -5.82 36.99
C GLY A 754 8.66 -6.39 35.64
N LEU A 755 9.21 -7.61 35.60
CA LEU A 755 9.67 -8.24 34.36
C LEU A 755 8.50 -8.48 33.40
N SER A 756 8.64 -7.99 32.17
CA SER A 756 7.64 -8.07 31.11
C SER A 756 8.28 -8.47 29.78
N ARG A 757 7.47 -8.84 28.80
CA ARG A 757 7.92 -9.19 27.44
C ARG A 757 6.99 -8.61 26.40
N GLN A 758 7.55 -8.23 25.27
CA GLN A 758 6.79 -7.97 24.05
C GLN A 758 6.33 -9.29 23.45
N ILE A 759 5.10 -9.34 22.96
CA ILE A 759 4.59 -10.43 22.13
C ILE A 759 4.55 -9.88 20.70
N THR A 760 5.43 -10.38 19.83
CA THR A 760 5.55 -9.95 18.43
C THR A 760 4.72 -10.83 17.49
N ASN A 761 4.56 -10.38 16.25
CA ASN A 761 3.83 -11.10 15.18
C ASN A 761 2.36 -11.43 15.51
N VAL A 762 1.75 -10.64 16.40
CA VAL A 762 0.32 -10.71 16.73
C VAL A 762 -0.48 -10.15 15.55
N ALA A 763 -1.27 -10.99 14.88
CA ALA A 763 -2.22 -10.59 13.84
C ALA A 763 -3.30 -9.64 14.41
N ALA A 764 -4.07 -8.98 13.54
CA ALA A 764 -5.18 -8.15 14.02
C ALA A 764 -6.27 -9.05 14.62
N GLY A 765 -6.66 -8.79 15.88
CA GLY A 765 -7.72 -9.51 16.56
C GLY A 765 -9.06 -9.44 15.82
N SER A 766 -9.76 -10.57 15.79
CA SER A 766 -11.01 -10.83 15.07
C SER A 766 -12.24 -10.96 15.98
N ALA A 767 -12.01 -11.28 17.26
CA ALA A 767 -13.02 -11.35 18.31
C ALA A 767 -12.55 -10.60 19.57
N ASP A 768 -13.50 -10.24 20.45
CA ASP A 768 -13.25 -9.45 21.67
C ASP A 768 -12.24 -10.08 22.66
N SER A 769 -11.96 -11.38 22.52
CA SER A 769 -10.96 -12.12 23.31
C SER A 769 -9.54 -12.11 22.72
N ASP A 770 -9.36 -11.60 21.50
CA ASP A 770 -8.09 -11.66 20.79
C ASP A 770 -7.11 -10.56 21.25
N ALA A 771 -5.80 -10.83 21.15
CA ALA A 771 -4.78 -9.87 21.53
C ALA A 771 -4.72 -8.69 20.53
N VAL A 772 -5.09 -7.49 20.99
CA VAL A 772 -5.02 -6.25 20.19
C VAL A 772 -3.57 -5.91 19.83
N ASN A 773 -3.27 -5.78 18.54
CA ASN A 773 -1.93 -5.44 18.08
C ASN A 773 -1.69 -3.92 17.93
N VAL A 774 -0.43 -3.52 17.74
CA VAL A 774 -0.05 -2.10 17.61
C VAL A 774 -0.68 -1.41 16.41
N ALA A 775 -1.04 -2.13 15.34
CA ALA A 775 -1.72 -1.56 14.19
C ALA A 775 -3.19 -1.21 14.52
N GLN A 776 -3.90 -2.09 15.23
CA GLN A 776 -5.25 -1.82 15.74
C GLN A 776 -5.26 -0.66 16.74
N LEU A 777 -4.30 -0.62 17.66
CA LEU A 777 -4.16 0.50 18.61
C LEU A 777 -3.86 1.83 17.91
N LYS A 778 -3.05 1.83 16.84
CA LYS A 778 -2.83 3.01 16.00
C LYS A 778 -4.06 3.41 15.20
N ALA A 779 -4.83 2.46 14.68
CA ALA A 779 -6.08 2.73 13.97
C ALA A 779 -7.18 3.29 14.88
N ALA A 780 -7.13 2.99 16.18
CA ALA A 780 -8.00 3.59 17.20
C ALA A 780 -7.60 5.02 17.61
N LYS A 781 -6.48 5.57 17.11
CA LYS A 781 -6.05 6.95 17.40
C LYS A 781 -6.91 7.95 16.63
N VAL A 782 -7.81 8.64 17.35
CA VAL A 782 -8.47 9.84 16.84
C VAL A 782 -7.52 11.04 16.89
N GLU A 783 -7.49 11.84 15.82
CA GLU A 783 -6.74 13.09 15.76
C GLU A 783 -7.70 14.28 15.63
N VAL A 784 -7.55 15.26 16.52
CA VAL A 784 -8.39 16.47 16.57
C VAL A 784 -7.49 17.69 16.37
N VAL A 785 -7.46 18.19 15.13
CA VAL A 785 -6.69 19.38 14.76
C VAL A 785 -7.54 20.64 14.99
N ALA A 786 -6.93 21.69 15.53
CA ALA A 786 -7.60 22.99 15.70
C ALA A 786 -7.85 23.63 14.32
N GLY A 787 -9.12 23.80 13.94
CA GLY A 787 -9.53 24.57 12.76
C GLY A 787 -9.45 26.08 12.99
N THR A 788 -9.63 26.87 11.92
CA THR A 788 -9.38 28.32 11.88
C THR A 788 -10.12 29.15 12.94
N ASN A 789 -11.27 28.66 13.43
CA ASN A 789 -12.12 29.34 14.41
C ASN A 789 -12.05 28.67 15.80
N ILE A 790 -10.97 27.96 16.13
CA ILE A 790 -10.78 27.27 17.43
C ILE A 790 -9.70 27.99 18.25
N LYS A 791 -10.00 28.32 19.50
CA LYS A 791 -9.12 29.04 20.44
C LYS A 791 -8.10 28.11 21.08
N THR A 792 -8.55 26.96 21.58
CA THR A 792 -7.70 25.84 22.01
C THR A 792 -8.44 24.52 21.77
N VAL A 793 -7.68 23.44 21.63
CA VAL A 793 -8.17 22.07 21.81
C VAL A 793 -7.49 21.53 23.06
N ASP A 794 -8.21 21.54 24.18
CA ASP A 794 -7.67 21.10 25.46
C ASP A 794 -7.78 19.57 25.55
N THR A 795 -6.73 18.90 26.01
CA THR A 795 -6.69 17.44 26.15
C THR A 795 -6.58 17.01 27.60
N ASP A 796 -7.51 16.15 28.04
CA ASP A 796 -7.47 15.47 29.33
C ASP A 796 -7.31 13.96 29.10
N SER A 797 -6.36 13.34 29.78
CA SER A 797 -6.08 11.89 29.74
C SER A 797 -6.22 11.21 31.11
N SER A 798 -6.68 11.93 32.14
CA SER A 798 -6.76 11.45 33.53
C SER A 798 -7.72 10.27 33.72
N ALA A 799 -8.70 10.13 32.83
CA ALA A 799 -9.70 9.05 32.82
C ALA A 799 -9.28 7.80 32.02
N GLY A 800 -8.04 7.70 31.54
CA GLY A 800 -7.54 6.55 30.78
C GLY A 800 -7.84 6.56 29.27
N TYR A 801 -8.60 7.55 28.79
CA TYR A 801 -8.81 7.87 27.38
C TYR A 801 -8.58 9.37 27.14
N THR A 802 -8.21 9.75 25.91
CA THR A 802 -8.01 11.17 25.57
C THR A 802 -9.36 11.85 25.31
N LYS A 803 -9.80 12.68 26.24
CA LYS A 803 -10.93 13.59 26.07
C LYS A 803 -10.44 14.89 25.44
N TYR A 804 -10.96 15.21 24.25
CA TYR A 804 -10.73 16.47 23.57
C TYR A 804 -11.84 17.47 23.89
N THR A 805 -11.49 18.69 24.31
CA THR A 805 -12.43 19.81 24.52
C THR A 805 -12.12 20.89 23.50
N VAL A 806 -13.05 21.16 22.59
CA VAL A 806 -12.85 22.08 21.47
C VAL A 806 -13.48 23.44 21.80
N ASN A 807 -12.66 24.43 22.14
CA ASN A 807 -13.11 25.76 22.52
C ASN A 807 -13.17 26.67 21.27
N ALA A 808 -14.37 26.98 20.77
CA ALA A 808 -14.53 27.85 19.60
C ALA A 808 -14.22 29.33 19.92
N ILE A 809 -13.85 30.09 18.88
CA ILE A 809 -13.76 31.55 18.87
C ILE A 809 -15.13 32.10 18.43
N ASP A 810 -15.79 32.82 19.32
CA ASP A 810 -16.90 33.69 18.97
C ASP A 810 -16.38 35.06 18.51
N THR A 811 -17.12 35.77 17.67
CA THR A 811 -16.71 37.06 17.08
C THR A 811 -17.87 38.04 17.16
N GLN A 812 -17.80 39.00 18.09
CA GLN A 812 -18.86 39.99 18.26
C GLN A 812 -18.50 41.30 17.57
N VAL A 813 -19.54 42.01 17.11
CA VAL A 813 -19.41 43.37 16.55
C VAL A 813 -19.55 44.35 17.69
N THR A 814 -18.52 45.17 17.92
CA THR A 814 -18.45 46.10 19.06
C THR A 814 -18.87 47.52 18.70
N ASP A 815 -18.61 47.94 17.46
CA ASP A 815 -18.98 49.25 16.90
C ASP A 815 -18.83 49.22 15.36
N GLY A 816 -19.36 50.20 14.65
CA GLY A 816 -19.20 50.30 13.20
C GLY A 816 -19.55 51.67 12.61
N ALA A 817 -18.88 52.05 11.53
CA ALA A 817 -19.05 53.34 10.87
C ALA A 817 -19.33 53.18 9.36
N VAL A 818 -20.13 54.10 8.81
CA VAL A 818 -20.47 54.17 7.38
C VAL A 818 -19.90 55.47 6.81
N LYS A 819 -19.27 55.41 5.63
CA LYS A 819 -18.70 56.57 4.95
C LYS A 819 -18.90 56.48 3.43
N TYR A 820 -19.37 57.56 2.84
CA TYR A 820 -19.47 57.76 1.39
C TYR A 820 -18.43 58.77 0.89
N GLY A 821 -17.95 58.57 -0.34
CA GLY A 821 -17.15 59.51 -1.11
C GLY A 821 -18.01 60.52 -1.87
N THR A 822 -17.38 61.55 -2.44
CA THR A 822 -18.07 62.57 -3.27
C THR A 822 -18.57 62.03 -4.60
N ASP A 823 -18.05 60.87 -5.03
CA ASP A 823 -18.49 60.07 -6.17
C ASP A 823 -19.67 59.13 -5.84
N GLY A 824 -20.19 59.18 -4.61
CA GLY A 824 -21.23 58.28 -4.12
C GLY A 824 -20.75 56.90 -3.70
N THR A 825 -19.46 56.58 -3.78
CA THR A 825 -18.95 55.26 -3.40
C THR A 825 -18.94 55.09 -1.88
N GLY A 826 -19.56 54.02 -1.39
CA GLY A 826 -19.77 53.77 0.04
C GLY A 826 -18.94 52.62 0.59
N THR A 827 -18.51 52.78 1.84
CA THR A 827 -17.90 51.72 2.66
C THR A 827 -18.53 51.66 4.04
N ILE A 828 -18.71 50.44 4.56
CA ILE A 828 -19.00 50.19 5.98
C ILE A 828 -17.77 49.54 6.59
N THR A 829 -17.32 50.02 7.75
CA THR A 829 -16.24 49.41 8.53
C THR A 829 -16.80 48.96 9.87
N LEU A 830 -16.76 47.65 10.14
CA LEU A 830 -17.20 47.04 11.39
C LEU A 830 -16.00 46.66 12.26
N ASN A 831 -16.03 47.00 13.55
CA ASN A 831 -14.99 46.68 14.52
C ASN A 831 -15.37 45.41 15.31
N THR A 832 -14.56 44.36 15.19
CA THR A 832 -14.76 43.06 15.87
C THR A 832 -13.66 42.79 16.89
N ASP A 833 -13.99 42.02 17.94
CA ASP A 833 -13.18 41.84 19.15
C ASP A 833 -12.55 40.45 19.33
N ALA A 834 -12.35 39.73 18.21
CA ALA A 834 -11.76 38.40 18.21
C ALA A 834 -10.44 38.32 19.01
N ASN A 835 -10.52 37.72 20.20
CA ASN A 835 -9.41 37.41 21.09
C ASN A 835 -8.50 38.61 21.46
N GLY A 836 -9.05 39.82 21.54
CA GLY A 836 -8.37 41.01 22.07
C GLY A 836 -7.52 41.81 21.06
N THR A 837 -7.50 41.42 19.78
CA THR A 837 -6.88 42.21 18.70
C THR A 837 -7.99 42.83 17.85
N LYS A 838 -7.99 44.17 17.68
CA LYS A 838 -9.04 44.85 16.91
C LYS A 838 -8.98 44.48 15.43
N GLY A 839 -10.01 43.80 14.92
CA GLY A 839 -10.21 43.54 13.51
C GLY A 839 -11.20 44.52 12.87
N THR A 840 -10.87 45.06 11.70
CA THR A 840 -11.79 45.87 10.88
C THR A 840 -12.26 45.07 9.67
N VAL A 841 -13.57 44.85 9.56
CA VAL A 841 -14.20 44.25 8.38
C VAL A 841 -14.76 45.37 7.52
N THR A 842 -14.23 45.55 6.31
CA THR A 842 -14.68 46.60 5.38
C THR A 842 -15.55 46.00 4.29
N VAL A 843 -16.81 46.43 4.22
CA VAL A 843 -17.72 46.15 3.10
C VAL A 843 -17.63 47.31 2.11
N SER A 844 -17.31 47.02 0.85
CA SER A 844 -17.15 47.98 -0.24
C SER A 844 -18.13 47.71 -1.39
N GLY A 845 -18.34 48.70 -2.25
CA GLY A 845 -19.24 48.58 -3.41
C GLY A 845 -20.69 49.01 -3.12
N LEU A 846 -20.91 49.74 -2.02
CA LEU A 846 -22.16 50.46 -1.78
C LEU A 846 -22.18 51.72 -2.65
N THR A 847 -23.36 52.18 -3.07
CA THR A 847 -23.51 53.38 -3.92
C THR A 847 -24.68 54.25 -3.45
N ASP A 848 -24.44 55.53 -3.21
CA ASP A 848 -25.48 56.55 -3.07
C ASP A 848 -25.45 57.48 -4.29
N LYS A 849 -26.61 57.82 -4.84
CA LYS A 849 -26.76 58.47 -6.16
C LYS A 849 -27.70 59.68 -6.07
N TYR A 850 -27.14 60.88 -6.21
CA TYR A 850 -27.84 62.15 -6.10
C TYR A 850 -27.41 63.15 -7.19
N VAL A 851 -28.20 64.21 -7.40
CA VAL A 851 -27.87 65.28 -8.34
C VAL A 851 -26.80 66.18 -7.74
N ASP A 852 -25.67 66.29 -8.42
CA ASP A 852 -24.46 67.01 -7.97
C ASP A 852 -24.41 68.43 -8.55
N ALA A 853 -24.81 68.59 -9.82
CA ALA A 853 -24.89 69.90 -10.47
C ALA A 853 -26.04 69.98 -11.48
N VAL A 854 -26.55 71.20 -11.69
CA VAL A 854 -27.47 71.52 -12.79
C VAL A 854 -26.96 72.78 -13.48
N THR A 855 -26.79 72.70 -14.80
CA THR A 855 -26.28 73.80 -15.65
C THR A 855 -27.24 74.07 -16.79
N PHE A 856 -27.33 75.34 -17.22
CA PHE A 856 -28.18 75.75 -18.34
C PHE A 856 -27.37 76.63 -19.30
N GLU A 857 -26.97 76.06 -20.42
CA GLU A 857 -26.08 76.68 -21.41
C GLU A 857 -26.48 76.27 -22.82
N ASN A 858 -26.25 77.12 -23.83
CA ASN A 858 -26.58 76.85 -25.24
C ASN A 858 -28.01 76.30 -25.44
N ASN A 859 -28.98 76.92 -24.74
CA ASN A 859 -30.40 76.57 -24.76
C ASN A 859 -30.69 75.13 -24.30
N THR A 860 -29.79 74.52 -23.52
CA THR A 860 -29.86 73.15 -23.02
C THR A 860 -29.73 73.10 -21.50
N LEU A 861 -30.68 72.45 -20.83
CA LEU A 861 -30.59 72.12 -19.41
C LEU A 861 -29.86 70.78 -19.24
N THR A 862 -28.70 70.78 -18.57
CA THR A 862 -27.95 69.57 -18.22
C THR A 862 -28.01 69.32 -16.72
N ILE A 863 -28.53 68.16 -16.32
CA ILE A 863 -28.59 67.69 -14.92
C ILE A 863 -27.51 66.61 -14.77
N LYS A 864 -26.50 66.86 -13.93
CA LYS A 864 -25.38 65.98 -13.65
C LYS A 864 -25.53 65.34 -12.26
N ARG A 865 -25.25 64.05 -12.14
CA ARG A 865 -25.18 63.32 -10.86
C ARG A 865 -23.74 63.14 -10.37
N ASN A 866 -23.62 62.75 -9.10
CA ASN A 866 -22.35 62.56 -8.41
C ASN A 866 -21.49 61.43 -8.99
N ASP A 867 -22.10 60.48 -9.71
CA ASP A 867 -21.43 59.41 -10.45
C ASP A 867 -21.25 59.73 -11.96
N ASP A 868 -21.06 61.01 -12.28
CA ASP A 868 -20.85 61.61 -13.61
C ASP A 868 -21.96 61.41 -14.67
N GLU A 869 -22.96 60.54 -14.43
CA GLU A 869 -24.15 60.41 -15.30
C GLU A 869 -24.86 61.77 -15.49
N SER A 870 -25.21 62.09 -16.73
CA SER A 870 -25.77 63.39 -17.11
C SER A 870 -26.99 63.26 -18.04
N PHE A 871 -28.07 63.97 -17.71
CA PHE A 871 -29.30 64.06 -18.51
C PHE A 871 -29.40 65.45 -19.16
N LYS A 872 -29.95 65.53 -20.38
CA LYS A 872 -30.08 66.78 -21.14
C LYS A 872 -31.49 67.04 -21.65
N VAL A 873 -31.87 68.31 -21.71
CA VAL A 873 -33.11 68.81 -22.32
C VAL A 873 -32.78 70.04 -23.18
N ASP A 874 -32.79 69.86 -24.50
CA ASP A 874 -32.34 70.86 -25.47
C ASP A 874 -33.48 71.79 -25.97
N ASN A 875 -33.11 72.89 -26.65
CA ASN A 875 -34.00 73.85 -27.35
C ASN A 875 -34.88 74.77 -26.48
N LEU A 876 -34.46 75.12 -25.25
CA LEU A 876 -35.09 76.17 -24.44
C LEU A 876 -34.60 77.57 -24.88
N ALA A 877 -35.39 78.26 -25.68
CA ALA A 877 -35.07 79.62 -26.18
C ALA A 877 -34.92 80.66 -25.06
N THR A 878 -33.96 81.58 -25.22
CA THR A 878 -33.63 82.61 -24.21
C THR A 878 -34.23 83.98 -24.52
N LYS A 879 -34.21 84.85 -23.49
CA LYS A 879 -34.58 86.26 -23.63
C LYS A 879 -33.60 87.07 -24.50
N ALA A 880 -32.36 86.60 -24.66
CA ALA A 880 -31.35 87.25 -25.51
C ALA A 880 -31.60 86.98 -26.99
N ASP A 881 -31.98 85.74 -27.34
CA ASP A 881 -32.32 85.33 -28.72
C ASP A 881 -33.43 86.23 -29.29
N LEU A 882 -34.51 86.42 -28.52
CA LEU A 882 -35.65 87.27 -28.86
C LEU A 882 -35.31 88.77 -28.97
N THR A 883 -34.24 89.23 -28.32
CA THR A 883 -33.84 90.65 -28.34
C THR A 883 -32.91 90.95 -29.53
N THR A 884 -32.19 89.95 -30.04
CA THR A 884 -31.08 90.15 -31.00
C THR A 884 -31.56 90.39 -32.43
N GLU A 885 -32.65 89.77 -32.88
CA GLU A 885 -33.15 89.96 -34.26
C GLU A 885 -33.95 91.24 -34.49
N ALA A 886 -34.46 91.89 -33.43
CA ALA A 886 -35.19 93.15 -33.56
C ALA A 886 -34.30 94.36 -33.93
N GLY A 887 -32.97 94.26 -33.73
CA GLY A 887 -32.04 95.39 -33.79
C GLY A 887 -31.31 95.64 -35.12
N LYS A 888 -31.63 94.91 -36.20
CA LYS A 888 -30.75 94.80 -37.40
C LYS A 888 -31.20 95.55 -38.67
N VAL A 889 -32.15 96.50 -38.58
CA VAL A 889 -32.81 97.11 -39.76
C VAL A 889 -32.41 98.58 -40.00
N ASN A 890 -31.63 98.83 -41.05
CA ASN A 890 -31.02 100.13 -41.38
C ASN A 890 -31.34 100.61 -42.82
N LEU A 891 -31.20 101.92 -43.07
CA LEU A 891 -31.35 102.59 -44.38
C LEU A 891 -30.05 103.34 -44.76
N LYS A 892 -29.77 103.48 -46.07
CA LYS A 892 -28.57 104.14 -46.63
C LYS A 892 -28.95 105.27 -47.62
N PHE A 893 -28.16 106.35 -47.65
CA PHE A 893 -28.32 107.53 -48.54
C PHE A 893 -26.96 108.01 -49.07
N THR A 894 -26.89 108.60 -50.27
CA THR A 894 -25.66 109.16 -50.89
C THR A 894 -25.91 110.54 -51.51
N GLY A 895 -24.83 111.28 -51.80
CA GLY A 895 -24.84 112.44 -52.71
C GLY A 895 -24.32 112.06 -54.10
N ASP A 896 -23.65 112.99 -54.78
CA ASP A 896 -22.98 112.73 -56.07
C ASP A 896 -21.74 111.83 -55.89
N ASP A 897 -21.11 111.85 -54.72
CA ASP A 897 -20.24 110.75 -54.27
C ASP A 897 -21.10 109.56 -53.83
N THR A 898 -21.08 108.53 -54.68
CA THR A 898 -21.80 107.26 -54.52
C THR A 898 -20.95 106.16 -53.85
N SER A 899 -19.74 106.49 -53.37
CA SER A 899 -18.88 105.55 -52.65
C SER A 899 -19.44 105.16 -51.27
N GLU A 900 -18.91 104.09 -50.69
CA GLU A 900 -19.33 103.67 -49.34
C GLU A 900 -18.90 104.68 -48.26
N ASN A 901 -17.84 105.48 -48.51
CA ASN A 901 -17.48 106.64 -47.68
C ASN A 901 -18.42 107.84 -47.92
N GLY A 902 -18.89 108.05 -49.15
CA GLY A 902 -19.94 109.02 -49.51
C GLY A 902 -21.34 108.69 -48.96
N THR A 903 -21.53 107.46 -48.45
CA THR A 903 -22.80 106.98 -47.90
C THR A 903 -23.04 107.46 -46.46
N ILE A 904 -24.28 107.82 -46.13
CA ILE A 904 -24.78 108.05 -44.77
C ILE A 904 -25.77 106.92 -44.44
N THR A 905 -25.56 106.22 -43.32
CA THR A 905 -26.47 105.16 -42.85
C THR A 905 -27.26 105.65 -41.64
N LYS A 906 -28.57 105.38 -41.59
CA LYS A 906 -29.46 105.73 -40.48
C LYS A 906 -30.38 104.56 -40.13
N ILE A 907 -30.73 104.41 -38.85
CA ILE A 907 -31.75 103.46 -38.41
C ILE A 907 -33.15 103.93 -38.85
N ASN A 908 -34.10 103.00 -38.97
CA ASN A 908 -35.48 103.35 -39.34
C ASN A 908 -36.09 104.34 -38.34
N GLY A 909 -36.57 105.50 -38.83
CA GLY A 909 -37.12 106.59 -38.02
C GLY A 909 -36.18 107.76 -37.70
N ALA A 910 -34.91 107.74 -38.12
CA ALA A 910 -33.98 108.88 -37.92
C ALA A 910 -33.95 109.84 -39.13
N ILE A 911 -33.68 111.13 -38.87
CA ILE A 911 -33.71 112.22 -39.85
C ILE A 911 -32.35 112.39 -40.56
N LEU A 912 -32.39 112.76 -41.85
CA LEU A 912 -31.25 113.23 -42.65
C LEU A 912 -31.44 114.72 -43.01
N ASN A 913 -30.39 115.51 -42.86
CA ASN A 913 -30.40 116.94 -43.22
C ASN A 913 -29.72 117.16 -44.57
N ILE A 914 -30.29 118.05 -45.39
CA ILE A 914 -29.71 118.54 -46.65
C ILE A 914 -29.67 120.07 -46.58
N LEU A 915 -28.50 120.68 -46.83
CA LEU A 915 -28.26 122.11 -46.60
C LEU A 915 -27.77 122.81 -47.88
N GLY A 916 -28.44 123.93 -48.24
CA GLY A 916 -28.09 124.76 -49.38
C GLY A 916 -27.39 126.06 -48.97
N GLY A 917 -26.25 126.35 -49.60
CA GLY A 917 -25.44 127.57 -49.39
C GLY A 917 -24.13 127.44 -50.16
N ALA A 918 -24.13 127.85 -51.44
CA ALA A 918 -23.47 127.07 -52.48
C ALA A 918 -22.02 127.49 -52.90
N SER A 919 -21.09 126.52 -53.17
CA SER A 919 -19.63 126.72 -53.45
C SER A 919 -18.81 125.84 -54.48
N GLU A 920 -19.32 124.79 -55.16
CA GLU A 920 -18.62 123.87 -56.09
C GLU A 920 -19.52 123.21 -57.20
N PHE A 921 -19.14 123.26 -58.50
CA PHE A 921 -18.98 122.19 -59.57
C PHE A 921 -20.11 121.16 -60.08
N THR A 922 -20.65 121.29 -61.37
CA THR A 922 -21.57 120.55 -62.37
C THR A 922 -21.02 120.43 -63.83
N ALA A 923 -20.99 119.23 -64.40
CA ALA A 923 -20.78 118.83 -65.81
C ALA A 923 -19.47 119.24 -66.53
N ALA A 924 -18.95 120.45 -66.30
CA ALA A 924 -17.59 120.90 -66.65
C ALA A 924 -17.12 121.93 -65.59
N ASP A 925 -16.84 121.45 -64.39
CA ASP A 925 -17.91 121.52 -63.39
C ASP A 925 -18.34 122.94 -62.85
N ASN A 926 -19.65 123.33 -62.88
CA ASN A 926 -20.29 124.56 -62.31
C ASN A 926 -21.28 124.57 -61.05
N ILE A 927 -21.96 123.50 -60.58
CA ILE A 927 -22.91 123.30 -59.43
C ILE A 927 -22.97 121.80 -58.94
N GLY A 928 -22.87 121.40 -57.67
CA GLY A 928 -22.81 119.96 -57.24
C GLY A 928 -23.10 119.63 -55.76
N VAL A 929 -23.25 118.34 -55.40
CA VAL A 929 -23.77 117.85 -54.10
C VAL A 929 -22.91 116.78 -53.43
N VAL A 930 -22.34 117.07 -52.26
CA VAL A 930 -21.40 116.16 -51.55
C VAL A 930 -21.76 115.91 -50.08
N LYS A 931 -21.32 114.76 -49.55
CA LYS A 931 -21.40 114.44 -48.11
C LYS A 931 -20.42 115.30 -47.32
N GLU A 932 -20.90 115.87 -46.22
CA GLU A 932 -20.06 116.55 -45.23
C GLU A 932 -20.51 116.10 -43.82
N ASN A 933 -19.71 115.25 -43.20
CA ASN A 933 -20.05 114.53 -41.97
C ASN A 933 -21.37 113.73 -42.12
N ASP A 934 -22.39 114.06 -41.35
CA ASP A 934 -23.67 113.35 -41.22
C ASP A 934 -24.80 113.94 -42.09
N ALA A 935 -24.47 114.85 -43.02
CA ALA A 935 -25.40 115.57 -43.89
C ALA A 935 -24.89 115.67 -45.34
N LEU A 936 -25.79 116.08 -46.26
CA LEU A 936 -25.45 116.40 -47.65
C LEU A 936 -25.51 117.93 -47.88
N LYS A 937 -24.56 118.50 -48.63
CA LYS A 937 -24.53 119.93 -48.99
C LYS A 937 -24.55 120.16 -50.51
N VAL A 938 -25.24 121.21 -50.95
CA VAL A 938 -25.39 121.64 -52.36
C VAL A 938 -24.59 122.91 -52.66
N LYS A 939 -23.90 122.97 -53.81
CA LYS A 939 -22.80 123.91 -54.07
C LYS A 939 -22.76 124.48 -55.53
N LEU A 940 -22.02 125.59 -55.82
CA LEU A 940 -21.88 126.35 -57.10
C LEU A 940 -20.39 126.78 -57.35
N ALA A 941 -19.76 126.48 -58.49
CA ALA A 941 -18.31 126.57 -58.70
C ALA A 941 -17.65 127.94 -58.48
N LYS A 942 -16.37 127.86 -58.08
CA LYS A 942 -15.53 129.00 -57.73
C LYS A 942 -14.98 129.76 -58.95
N ASP A 943 -14.83 129.07 -60.07
CA ASP A 943 -14.41 129.60 -61.36
C ASP A 943 -15.35 129.02 -62.44
N ILE A 944 -16.02 129.87 -63.21
CA ILE A 944 -17.04 129.45 -64.19
C ILE A 944 -16.38 129.23 -65.55
N SER A 945 -16.34 127.97 -65.99
CA SER A 945 -15.72 127.59 -67.27
C SER A 945 -16.70 127.73 -68.43
N MET A 946 -16.38 128.57 -69.42
CA MET A 946 -17.16 128.74 -70.65
C MET A 946 -16.28 128.59 -71.89
N GLY A 947 -16.60 127.60 -72.73
CA GLY A 947 -15.91 127.37 -74.00
C GLY A 947 -16.25 128.42 -75.07
N ASN A 948 -15.27 128.68 -75.94
CA ASN A 948 -15.36 129.36 -77.25
C ASN A 948 -16.08 130.72 -77.39
N GLY A 949 -16.26 131.50 -76.30
CA GLY A 949 -16.69 132.91 -76.36
C GLY A 949 -15.84 133.84 -75.50
N SER A 950 -14.81 134.48 -76.08
CA SER A 950 -13.93 135.43 -75.39
C SER A 950 -14.42 136.88 -75.50
N VAL A 951 -14.23 137.69 -74.45
CA VAL A 951 -14.46 139.15 -74.47
C VAL A 951 -13.12 139.88 -74.45
N THR A 952 -12.86 140.72 -75.46
CA THR A 952 -11.72 141.64 -75.55
C THR A 952 -12.08 142.76 -76.51
N PHE A 953 -11.77 144.02 -76.19
CA PHE A 953 -12.04 145.16 -77.06
C PHE A 953 -10.94 146.23 -76.95
N ALA A 954 -10.24 146.46 -78.06
CA ALA A 954 -9.40 147.63 -78.33
C ALA A 954 -9.38 147.88 -79.84
N GLY A 955 -9.38 149.14 -80.28
CA GLY A 955 -9.36 149.52 -81.70
C GLY A 955 -9.25 151.03 -81.90
N ALA A 956 -8.42 151.46 -82.85
CA ALA A 956 -7.97 152.84 -82.96
C ALA A 956 -8.87 153.73 -83.84
N LYS A 957 -8.95 155.02 -83.48
CA LYS A 957 -9.68 156.07 -84.20
C LYS A 957 -8.88 157.38 -84.24
N ASP A 958 -9.21 158.26 -85.18
CA ASP A 958 -8.63 159.62 -85.30
C ASP A 958 -9.34 160.68 -84.43
N ASP A 959 -8.80 161.90 -84.42
CA ASP A 959 -9.35 163.08 -83.72
C ASP A 959 -10.77 163.47 -84.16
N SER A 960 -11.27 162.94 -85.29
CA SER A 960 -12.63 163.14 -85.80
C SER A 960 -13.56 161.94 -85.53
N GLY A 961 -13.05 160.86 -84.91
CA GLY A 961 -13.81 159.65 -84.62
C GLY A 961 -13.96 158.66 -85.79
N ASN A 962 -13.21 158.85 -86.88
CA ASN A 962 -13.15 157.88 -87.98
C ASN A 962 -12.37 156.64 -87.57
N THR A 963 -12.82 155.46 -87.99
CA THR A 963 -12.13 154.19 -87.69
C THR A 963 -10.87 154.08 -88.54
N LEU A 964 -9.72 153.83 -87.93
CA LEU A 964 -8.47 153.61 -88.65
C LEU A 964 -8.28 152.12 -88.97
N VAL A 965 -7.59 151.84 -90.07
CA VAL A 965 -7.18 150.50 -90.50
C VAL A 965 -5.67 150.38 -90.35
N GLN A 966 -5.18 149.28 -89.79
CA GLN A 966 -3.74 149.05 -89.65
C GLN A 966 -3.16 148.48 -90.95
N GLY A 967 -2.12 149.13 -91.47
CA GLY A 967 -1.35 148.67 -92.63
C GLY A 967 -0.44 147.49 -92.30
N GLN A 968 0.08 146.84 -93.34
CA GLN A 968 1.02 145.71 -93.19
C GLN A 968 2.38 146.14 -92.62
N ASP A 969 2.69 147.44 -92.65
CA ASP A 969 3.84 148.05 -92.00
C ASP A 969 3.61 148.35 -90.50
N GLY A 970 2.43 148.02 -89.97
CA GLY A 970 2.03 148.23 -88.58
C GLY A 970 1.55 149.66 -88.26
N LYS A 971 1.55 150.60 -89.21
CA LYS A 971 1.05 151.97 -88.99
C LYS A 971 -0.46 152.04 -89.26
N TRP A 972 -1.10 153.12 -88.82
CA TRP A 972 -2.55 153.30 -88.94
C TRP A 972 -2.89 154.31 -90.04
N TYR A 973 -3.89 153.97 -90.86
CA TYR A 973 -4.32 154.73 -92.03
C TYR A 973 -5.85 154.93 -92.00
N THR A 974 -6.33 156.02 -92.60
CA THR A 974 -7.77 156.29 -92.73
C THR A 974 -8.44 155.43 -93.80
N ASP A 975 -7.72 155.14 -94.89
CA ASP A 975 -8.13 154.24 -95.97
C ASP A 975 -6.89 153.63 -96.64
N LEU A 976 -6.98 152.34 -96.99
CA LEU A 976 -6.00 151.59 -97.77
C LEU A 976 -6.63 150.88 -98.99
N THR A 977 -7.92 151.06 -99.22
CA THR A 977 -8.64 150.49 -100.37
C THR A 977 -8.02 151.02 -101.65
N ASP A 978 -7.73 150.14 -102.62
CA ASP A 978 -7.08 150.47 -103.91
C ASP A 978 -5.69 151.16 -103.80
N ALA A 979 -5.07 151.19 -102.61
CA ALA A 979 -3.73 151.72 -102.42
C ALA A 979 -2.66 150.63 -102.67
N VAL A 980 -1.74 150.89 -103.58
CA VAL A 980 -0.64 149.97 -103.92
C VAL A 980 0.53 150.19 -102.95
N TYR A 981 0.90 149.16 -102.20
CA TYR A 981 2.07 149.19 -101.32
C TYR A 981 3.37 149.05 -102.11
N ASP A 982 4.20 150.09 -102.10
CA ASP A 982 5.59 150.00 -102.53
C ASP A 982 6.44 149.58 -101.32
N ALA A 983 7.08 148.41 -101.43
CA ALA A 983 7.86 147.80 -100.37
C ALA A 983 9.29 148.40 -100.26
N ASP A 984 9.83 148.99 -101.32
CA ASP A 984 11.18 149.54 -101.33
C ASP A 984 11.21 150.93 -100.66
N SER A 985 10.15 151.72 -100.81
CA SER A 985 9.94 152.97 -100.05
C SER A 985 9.15 152.79 -98.75
N GLN A 986 8.56 151.60 -98.52
CA GLN A 986 7.63 151.31 -97.42
C GLN A 986 6.43 152.26 -97.35
N THR A 987 5.85 152.61 -98.50
CA THR A 987 4.73 153.55 -98.60
C THR A 987 3.61 153.00 -99.45
N TYR A 988 2.37 153.19 -98.98
CA TYR A 988 1.19 153.03 -99.82
C TYR A 988 1.07 154.19 -100.82
N THR A 989 0.60 153.90 -102.03
CA THR A 989 0.46 154.86 -103.13
C THR A 989 -0.93 154.71 -103.74
N LYS A 990 -1.72 155.79 -103.75
CA LYS A 990 -3.10 155.82 -104.27
C LYS A 990 -3.26 157.01 -105.20
N ASP A 991 -3.90 156.79 -106.35
CA ASP A 991 -4.10 157.78 -107.43
C ASP A 991 -2.82 158.52 -107.88
N GLY A 992 -1.66 157.84 -107.84
CA GLY A 992 -0.35 158.41 -108.18
C GLY A 992 0.30 159.26 -107.09
N THR A 993 -0.30 159.32 -105.89
CA THR A 993 0.21 160.05 -104.72
C THR A 993 0.52 159.13 -103.54
N THR A 994 1.60 159.43 -102.83
CA THR A 994 2.07 158.67 -101.67
C THR A 994 1.23 158.98 -100.42
N LEU A 995 0.70 157.96 -99.76
CA LEU A 995 -0.13 158.09 -98.56
C LEU A 995 0.73 158.14 -97.28
N THR A 996 0.53 159.18 -96.50
CA THR A 996 1.10 159.35 -95.15
C THR A 996 0.23 158.64 -94.09
N ALA A 997 0.86 157.94 -93.15
CA ALA A 997 0.19 157.35 -92.00
C ALA A 997 -0.26 158.42 -90.99
N VAL A 998 -1.20 158.06 -90.10
CA VAL A 998 -1.65 158.92 -89.01
C VAL A 998 -0.59 158.96 -87.89
N GLU A 999 -0.02 160.13 -87.65
CA GLU A 999 0.89 160.36 -86.52
C GLU A 999 0.09 160.42 -85.20
N ASN A 1000 0.35 159.48 -84.29
CA ASN A 1000 -0.22 159.38 -82.92
C ASN A 1000 -1.71 158.95 -82.81
N PRO A 1001 -2.09 157.72 -83.26
CA PRO A 1001 -3.43 157.16 -83.04
C PRO A 1001 -3.68 156.77 -81.57
N THR A 1002 -4.90 156.95 -81.08
CA THR A 1002 -5.29 156.62 -79.69
C THR A 1002 -5.80 155.17 -79.56
N VAL A 1003 -5.36 154.45 -78.52
CA VAL A 1003 -5.71 153.04 -78.25
C VAL A 1003 -5.94 152.82 -76.75
N SER A 1004 -7.00 152.11 -76.36
CA SER A 1004 -7.36 151.85 -74.94
C SER A 1004 -7.98 150.46 -74.74
N GLU A 1005 -7.69 149.84 -73.58
CA GLU A 1005 -8.12 148.48 -73.18
C GLU A 1005 -8.34 148.43 -71.65
N VAL A 1006 -9.19 147.51 -71.14
CA VAL A 1006 -9.63 147.44 -69.73
C VAL A 1006 -9.21 146.13 -69.06
N LYS A 1007 -8.74 146.17 -67.81
CA LYS A 1007 -8.30 145.00 -67.03
C LYS A 1007 -8.81 145.02 -65.58
N LEU A 1008 -9.20 143.87 -65.05
CA LEU A 1008 -9.59 143.68 -63.65
C LEU A 1008 -8.57 142.80 -62.93
N SER A 1009 -8.24 143.15 -61.68
CA SER A 1009 -7.25 142.44 -60.85
C SER A 1009 -7.75 142.30 -59.40
N ASN A 1010 -7.08 141.46 -58.61
CA ASN A 1010 -7.35 141.33 -57.17
C ASN A 1010 -6.98 142.59 -56.35
N THR A 1011 -6.40 143.61 -56.99
CA THR A 1011 -6.10 144.93 -56.40
C THR A 1011 -6.93 146.08 -56.98
N GLY A 1012 -7.76 145.85 -58.01
CA GLY A 1012 -8.65 146.87 -58.56
C GLY A 1012 -8.93 146.77 -60.08
N LEU A 1013 -9.73 147.72 -60.55
CA LEU A 1013 -10.08 147.96 -61.96
C LEU A 1013 -9.12 148.99 -62.59
N ASP A 1014 -8.46 148.61 -63.68
CA ASP A 1014 -7.80 149.52 -64.61
C ASP A 1014 -8.72 149.69 -65.85
N ASN A 1015 -9.26 150.89 -66.03
CA ASN A 1015 -10.22 151.18 -67.11
C ASN A 1015 -9.59 151.79 -68.37
N GLY A 1016 -8.25 151.84 -68.49
CA GLY A 1016 -7.56 152.26 -69.71
C GLY A 1016 -7.92 153.66 -70.21
N GLY A 1017 -8.22 154.59 -69.31
CA GLY A 1017 -8.67 155.95 -69.66
C GLY A 1017 -10.12 156.07 -70.15
N ASN A 1018 -10.86 154.97 -70.31
CA ASN A 1018 -12.27 155.00 -70.69
C ASN A 1018 -13.13 155.62 -69.57
N LYS A 1019 -14.26 156.23 -69.95
CA LYS A 1019 -15.10 157.01 -69.03
C LYS A 1019 -15.80 156.10 -68.01
N ILE A 1020 -15.26 156.01 -66.79
CA ILE A 1020 -15.98 155.50 -65.62
C ILE A 1020 -17.06 156.53 -65.25
N THR A 1021 -18.30 156.32 -65.69
CA THR A 1021 -19.47 156.94 -65.07
C THR A 1021 -19.84 156.15 -63.83
N ASN A 1022 -19.68 156.79 -62.67
CA ASN A 1022 -20.13 156.30 -61.35
C ASN A 1022 -21.64 156.50 -61.19
#